data_AF-A0A9J8BMU2-F1
#
_entry.id   AF-A0A9J8BMU2-F1
#
_cell.length_a   1.000
_cell.length_b   1.000
_cell.length_c   1.000
_cell.angle_alpha   90.00
_cell.angle_beta   90.00
_cell.angle_gamma   90.00
#
_symmetry.space_group_name_H-M   'P 1'
#
loop_
_entity.id
_entity.type
_entity.pdbx_description
1 polymer ?
#
loop_
_entity_poly.entity_id
_entity_poly.type
_entity_poly.pdbx_seq_one_letter_code
_entity_poly.pdbx_strand_id
1 'polypeptide(L)'
;DDPPVVKRPCLRPAPRGPGPGPGPGFPNSRFRCPESLLDCAAKAVAEKWAFERVEERFERIPEPVQRRIVYWSFPRNEREICMYSSFQYGLPFRRGIRLLETGCVDNVLQVGFHLSGTVTEPATQSEPETTHKVAISFDRCKITSVTCGCGNRDIFYCAHVVALSLYRIRKPEQVKLRLPISETLFQMNRDQLQKLVQYLITAHHTEVLPTAQKLADEILSSNSEINQVHGAPDPTAGASIDDENCWHLDEEQVREQVKQFLSQGGYYGSGKQLNSMFAKVREMLRMRDSNGARMLTLITEQFMADPRLSLWRQQGTGMTDKCRQLWDELGALWVCIVLNPHCKSEEKSGWLRQLKKWGDMDICPLEDGNYGSELPNITNSTSVLSSELLQRGMTNTTNLEGWVGHPLDPIGCLFATLTETCRVEDDNTMDTGDSGEPKPPVYQHVPVWGCPDGGESYLALALEVALMGMGQQRLMPEGLYAQDKVCRNEEQIVAKLQEMELDDILVQTLRKQAILLLEGGPFSGLGEVIHRESVPMHTFAKYLFTALLPHDTDLAYKLGLRAMRLQVLESTAPSGDGGHPHHGISIVPSRYPRWFTLGHLESQQCELASTMLTAAKGDMLRLRTVLEAIQKHIHSSSLIFKLAQDAFKIATPADNPPDITLLNVALELGLQVMRMTLSTLNWRRREMVRWLVTCATEVGLRALVSILQSWYTLFTPTEATSIVAATVMSHNTILRLSLDYPQREELASCARTLALQCAMKDPQNCALSALTLCEKDHIAFETAYQIVIDAASTGMTYSQLFTIARYMEHRGYPLRAFKLASLAMTHLNLAYNQDTHPAINDVLWACALSHSLGKNELAAIIPLVVKSVHCATVLSDILRRCTMTAPGLAGIPGRRNSGKLMSTDKAPLRQLLDATISAYINTTHSRLTHISPRHYGEFIEFLSKARETFLLAQDGHIQFAQFIDNLKQIYKGKKKLMMLVRERFG
;
A
#
# COMPACT_ATOMS: atom_id res chain seq x y z
N ASP A 1 82.75 27.01 -14.34
CA ASP A 1 82.11 27.64 -15.49
C ASP A 1 81.17 28.75 -15.05
N ASP A 2 81.70 29.96 -14.99
CA ASP A 2 80.99 31.25 -15.09
C ASP A 2 81.49 31.89 -16.40
N PRO A 3 80.68 32.61 -17.21
CA PRO A 3 80.17 33.95 -16.86
C PRO A 3 78.85 34.36 -17.60
N PRO A 4 78.42 35.65 -17.71
CA PRO A 4 78.32 36.75 -16.73
C PRO A 4 76.92 37.42 -16.63
N VAL A 5 76.78 38.25 -15.60
CA VAL A 5 75.76 39.30 -15.35
C VAL A 5 75.99 40.55 -16.23
N VAL A 6 74.94 41.16 -16.79
CA VAL A 6 74.95 42.57 -17.25
C VAL A 6 73.63 43.32 -16.90
N LYS A 7 73.77 44.22 -15.91
CA LYS A 7 73.25 45.61 -15.71
C LYS A 7 71.87 46.08 -16.27
N ARG A 8 71.05 46.57 -15.30
CA ARG A 8 70.01 47.65 -15.23
C ARG A 8 70.08 48.80 -16.29
N PRO A 9 69.08 49.74 -16.47
CA PRO A 9 68.03 50.23 -15.55
C PRO A 9 66.65 50.68 -16.12
N CYS A 10 65.80 51.09 -15.17
CA CYS A 10 64.49 51.77 -15.18
C CYS A 10 64.22 52.86 -16.23
N LEU A 11 62.94 53.04 -16.60
CA LEU A 11 62.31 54.36 -16.83
C LEU A 11 60.81 54.33 -16.45
N ARG A 12 60.40 55.22 -15.54
CA ARG A 12 59.00 55.64 -15.30
C ARG A 12 58.52 56.52 -16.46
N PRO A 13 57.20 56.72 -16.61
CA PRO A 13 56.65 58.03 -16.24
C PRO A 13 55.32 57.97 -15.47
N ALA A 14 55.05 59.05 -14.72
CA ALA A 14 53.76 59.44 -14.13
C ALA A 14 53.26 60.73 -14.84
N PRO A 15 52.17 61.39 -14.41
CA PRO A 15 50.75 61.00 -14.31
C PRO A 15 49.83 61.93 -15.15
N ARG A 16 48.55 61.59 -15.38
CA ARG A 16 47.50 62.58 -15.73
C ARG A 16 46.13 62.19 -15.13
N GLY A 17 45.52 63.16 -14.44
CA GLY A 17 44.15 63.10 -13.90
C GLY A 17 43.06 63.49 -14.92
N PRO A 18 41.87 63.99 -14.49
CA PRO A 18 40.63 63.22 -14.52
C PRO A 18 39.54 63.75 -15.50
N GLY A 19 38.58 62.88 -15.83
CA GLY A 19 37.23 63.21 -16.34
C GLY A 19 36.80 62.42 -17.58
N PRO A 20 35.52 62.43 -17.99
CA PRO A 20 34.27 62.26 -17.24
C PRO A 20 33.52 60.97 -17.68
N GLY A 21 32.56 60.46 -16.88
CA GLY A 21 31.70 59.32 -17.26
C GLY A 21 30.77 59.65 -18.45
N PRO A 22 30.21 58.64 -19.16
CA PRO A 22 28.88 58.11 -18.78
C PRO A 22 28.54 56.64 -19.18
N GLY A 23 27.51 56.07 -18.53
CA GLY A 23 26.53 55.19 -19.21
C GLY A 23 26.60 53.66 -18.98
N PRO A 24 25.46 52.96 -18.73
CA PRO A 24 25.40 51.56 -18.34
C PRO A 24 25.19 50.59 -19.52
N GLY A 25 25.88 49.45 -19.50
CA GLY A 25 25.64 48.33 -20.42
C GLY A 25 26.92 47.62 -20.83
N PHE A 26 26.94 46.29 -20.63
CA PHE A 26 28.00 45.30 -20.93
C PHE A 26 29.07 45.04 -19.83
N PRO A 27 29.30 43.76 -19.46
CA PRO A 27 30.30 43.40 -18.46
C PRO A 27 31.70 43.58 -19.03
N ASN A 28 32.41 44.56 -18.47
CA ASN A 28 33.80 44.86 -18.77
C ASN A 28 34.69 43.60 -18.69
N SER A 29 35.21 43.15 -19.83
CA SER A 29 36.49 42.44 -19.90
C SER A 29 37.59 43.43 -19.48
N ARG A 30 37.81 43.59 -18.17
CA ARG A 30 39.02 44.23 -17.67
C ARG A 30 40.19 43.37 -18.13
N PHE A 31 41.03 43.90 -19.01
CA PHE A 31 42.38 43.39 -19.26
C PHE A 31 43.05 43.18 -17.88
N ARG A 32 43.08 41.93 -17.39
CA ARG A 32 43.74 41.60 -16.13
C ARG A 32 45.23 41.76 -16.38
N CYS A 33 45.84 42.77 -15.77
CA CYS A 33 47.28 42.71 -15.51
C CYS A 33 47.56 41.37 -14.81
N PRO A 34 48.56 40.59 -15.25
CA PRO A 34 48.90 39.35 -14.57
C PRO A 34 49.23 39.65 -13.10
N GLU A 35 48.78 38.77 -12.20
CA GLU A 35 49.05 38.90 -10.77
C GLU A 35 50.55 38.87 -10.51
N SER A 36 50.99 39.55 -9.45
CA SER A 36 52.40 39.56 -9.10
C SER A 36 52.87 38.15 -8.74
N LEU A 37 54.15 37.82 -9.02
CA LEU A 37 54.71 36.52 -8.60
C LEU A 37 54.57 36.30 -7.10
N LEU A 38 54.68 37.38 -6.31
CA LEU A 38 54.44 37.36 -4.86
C LEU A 38 53.02 36.90 -4.53
N ASP A 39 52.01 37.41 -5.24
CA ASP A 39 50.63 37.00 -5.04
C ASP A 39 50.36 35.57 -5.47
N CYS A 40 50.88 35.16 -6.63
CA CYS A 40 50.76 33.78 -7.09
C CYS A 40 51.39 32.80 -6.10
N ALA A 41 52.59 33.11 -5.59
CA ALA A 41 53.28 32.29 -4.61
C ALA A 41 52.57 32.27 -3.26
N ALA A 42 52.17 33.44 -2.75
CA ALA A 42 51.46 33.56 -1.48
C ALA A 42 50.11 32.84 -1.51
N LYS A 43 49.37 32.90 -2.62
CA LYS A 43 48.14 32.10 -2.82
C LYS A 43 48.40 30.60 -2.76
N ALA A 44 49.42 30.12 -3.46
CA ALA A 44 49.74 28.69 -3.48
C ALA A 44 50.14 28.17 -2.09
N VAL A 45 50.85 28.98 -1.30
CA VAL A 45 51.20 28.66 0.09
C VAL A 45 49.94 28.69 0.97
N ALA A 46 49.17 29.78 0.90
CA ALA A 46 47.96 30.00 1.68
C ALA A 46 46.83 29.01 1.40
N GLU A 47 46.89 28.22 0.33
CA GLU A 47 45.92 27.17 0.03
C GLU A 47 46.35 25.79 0.57
N LYS A 48 47.66 25.56 0.68
CA LYS A 48 48.20 24.21 0.90
C LYS A 48 48.81 24.02 2.28
N TRP A 49 49.48 25.02 2.82
CA TRP A 49 50.34 24.87 4.00
C TRP A 49 49.81 25.70 5.17
N ALA A 50 49.81 25.10 6.37
CA ALA A 50 49.63 25.84 7.61
C ALA A 50 50.78 26.84 7.75
N PHE A 51 50.49 28.00 8.34
CA PHE A 51 51.49 29.07 8.44
C PHE A 51 52.65 28.71 9.35
N GLU A 52 52.41 27.96 10.41
CA GLU A 52 53.43 27.41 11.31
C GLU A 52 54.54 26.67 10.52
N ARG A 53 54.18 25.89 9.50
CA ARG A 53 55.16 25.20 8.63
C ARG A 53 56.06 26.15 7.86
N VAL A 54 55.57 27.35 7.55
CA VAL A 54 56.36 28.39 6.87
C VAL A 54 57.31 29.03 7.87
N GLU A 55 56.86 29.27 9.10
CA GLU A 55 57.66 29.83 10.20
C GLU A 55 58.78 28.89 10.63
N GLU A 56 58.51 27.58 10.80
CA GLU A 56 59.53 26.59 11.15
C GLU A 56 60.63 26.44 10.09
N ARG A 57 60.30 26.67 8.82
CA ARG A 57 61.22 26.47 7.70
C ARG A 57 62.18 27.64 7.49
N PHE A 58 61.82 28.85 7.92
CA PHE A 58 62.57 30.07 7.62
C PHE A 58 62.76 30.93 8.87
N GLU A 59 64.01 31.16 9.26
CA GLU A 59 64.36 31.98 10.43
C GLU A 59 63.83 33.42 10.37
N ARG A 60 63.62 33.99 9.17
CA ARG A 60 63.06 35.34 9.01
C ARG A 60 62.27 35.47 7.71
N ILE A 61 60.95 35.58 7.82
CA ILE A 61 60.06 35.82 6.69
C ILE A 61 59.85 37.34 6.54
N PRO A 62 60.07 37.94 5.35
CA PRO A 62 59.80 39.37 5.16
C PRO A 62 58.33 39.73 5.40
N GLU A 63 58.07 40.82 6.12
CA GLU A 63 56.72 41.31 6.44
C GLU A 63 55.78 41.40 5.21
N PRO A 64 56.23 41.90 4.02
CA PRO A 64 55.36 41.94 2.85
C PRO A 64 54.92 40.56 2.38
N VAL A 65 55.75 39.52 2.57
CA VAL A 65 55.43 38.14 2.19
C VAL A 65 54.43 37.54 3.17
N GLN A 66 54.69 37.65 4.48
CA GLN A 66 53.77 37.20 5.53
C GLN A 66 52.39 37.83 5.34
N ARG A 67 52.33 39.16 5.13
CA ARG A 67 51.09 39.90 4.95
C ARG A 67 50.29 39.43 3.73
N ARG A 68 50.96 39.03 2.63
CA ARG A 68 50.28 38.46 1.46
C ARG A 68 49.81 37.04 1.70
N ILE A 69 50.57 36.19 2.38
CA ILE A 69 50.12 34.83 2.75
C ILE A 69 48.84 34.95 3.59
N VAL A 70 48.90 35.69 4.69
CA VAL A 70 47.75 35.92 5.60
C VAL A 70 46.54 36.52 4.85
N TYR A 71 46.76 37.44 3.91
CA TYR A 71 45.69 38.01 3.10
C TYR A 71 45.00 36.97 2.23
N TRP A 72 45.77 36.04 1.64
CA TRP A 72 45.26 35.02 0.72
C TRP A 72 44.71 33.78 1.43
N SER A 73 44.93 33.62 2.73
CA SER A 73 44.43 32.50 3.53
C SER A 73 42.93 32.55 3.83
N PHE A 74 42.24 33.66 3.57
CA PHE A 74 40.78 33.77 3.73
C PHE A 74 40.02 33.20 2.50
N PRO A 75 38.89 32.49 2.67
CA PRO A 75 38.10 31.99 1.55
C PRO A 75 37.66 33.09 0.58
N ARG A 76 37.54 32.76 -0.71
CA ARG A 76 37.26 33.75 -1.78
C ARG A 76 35.96 33.51 -2.52
N ASN A 77 35.38 32.31 -2.40
CA ASN A 77 34.20 31.92 -3.15
C ASN A 77 32.95 32.07 -2.29
N GLU A 78 32.05 32.97 -2.67
CA GLU A 78 30.79 33.19 -1.94
C GLU A 78 29.89 31.93 -1.91
N ARG A 79 30.03 31.03 -2.90
CA ARG A 79 29.28 29.76 -2.94
C ARG A 79 29.63 28.85 -1.76
N GLU A 80 30.88 28.88 -1.29
CA GLU A 80 31.31 28.10 -0.13
C GLU A 80 30.68 28.63 1.16
N ILE A 81 30.59 29.97 1.29
CA ILE A 81 29.87 30.63 2.41
C ILE A 81 28.37 30.29 2.35
N CYS A 82 27.78 30.29 1.16
CA CYS A 82 26.39 29.90 0.96
C CYS A 82 26.14 28.46 1.41
N MET A 83 27.00 27.52 1.01
CA MET A 83 26.92 26.11 1.41
C MET A 83 26.91 25.96 2.93
N TYR A 84 27.71 26.72 3.67
CA TYR A 84 27.74 26.64 5.13
C TYR A 84 26.69 27.48 5.87
N SER A 85 25.72 28.07 5.15
CA SER A 85 24.71 28.95 5.74
C SER A 85 23.26 28.47 5.56
N SER A 86 22.99 27.41 4.77
CA SER A 86 21.61 27.00 4.44
C SER A 86 21.48 25.56 3.94
N PHE A 87 20.28 24.98 4.11
CA PHE A 87 19.93 23.63 3.64
C PHE A 87 19.44 23.54 2.17
N GLN A 88 18.84 24.61 1.60
CA GLN A 88 18.43 24.66 0.17
C GLN A 88 17.88 26.02 -0.30
N TYR A 89 17.32 26.84 0.61
CA TYR A 89 16.65 28.11 0.24
C TYR A 89 17.45 29.39 0.51
N GLY A 90 18.69 29.26 0.99
CA GLY A 90 19.61 30.38 1.15
C GLY A 90 19.11 31.49 2.11
N LEU A 91 18.18 31.25 3.02
CA LEU A 91 17.54 32.33 3.80
C LEU A 91 18.54 33.12 4.67
N PRO A 92 19.37 32.48 5.54
CA PRO A 92 20.48 33.16 6.21
C PRO A 92 21.46 33.83 5.24
N PHE A 93 21.74 33.19 4.09
CA PHE A 93 22.63 33.75 3.08
C PHE A 93 22.10 35.06 2.50
N ARG A 94 20.84 35.06 2.05
CA ARG A 94 20.12 36.23 1.50
C ARG A 94 19.97 37.33 2.55
N ARG A 95 19.67 36.99 3.80
CA ARG A 95 19.65 37.96 4.91
C ARG A 95 21.04 38.56 5.13
N GLY A 96 22.10 37.76 5.08
CA GLY A 96 23.48 38.21 5.18
C GLY A 96 23.89 39.16 4.05
N ILE A 97 23.48 38.88 2.81
CA ILE A 97 23.64 39.78 1.66
C ILE A 97 22.96 41.12 1.93
N ARG A 98 21.69 41.08 2.38
CA ARG A 98 20.92 42.30 2.69
C ARG A 98 21.63 43.16 3.74
N LEU A 99 22.07 42.57 4.84
CA LEU A 99 22.81 43.27 5.90
C LEU A 99 24.10 43.91 5.37
N LEU A 100 24.82 43.24 4.46
CA LEU A 100 26.01 43.79 3.83
C LEU A 100 25.68 44.98 2.91
N GLU A 101 24.62 44.86 2.10
CA GLU A 101 24.21 45.87 1.12
C GLU A 101 23.63 47.13 1.79
N THR A 102 22.94 46.97 2.93
CA THR A 102 22.44 48.08 3.75
C THR A 102 23.52 48.76 4.60
N GLY A 103 24.77 48.30 4.52
CA GLY A 103 25.89 48.92 5.25
C GLY A 103 25.91 48.62 6.74
N CYS A 104 25.30 47.52 7.18
CA CYS A 104 25.18 47.14 8.58
C CYS A 104 26.43 46.45 9.18
N VAL A 105 27.57 46.47 8.49
CA VAL A 105 28.80 45.78 8.88
C VAL A 105 29.90 46.81 9.15
N ASP A 106 30.33 46.89 10.41
CA ASP A 106 31.25 47.91 10.92
C ASP A 106 32.41 47.29 11.71
N ASN A 107 33.41 48.13 12.03
CA ASN A 107 34.55 47.78 12.88
C ASN A 107 35.34 46.54 12.42
N VAL A 108 35.43 46.33 11.10
CA VAL A 108 36.05 45.13 10.53
C VAL A 108 37.59 45.20 10.64
N LEU A 109 38.17 44.24 11.35
CA LEU A 109 39.61 44.12 11.57
C LEU A 109 40.05 42.68 11.32
N GLN A 110 41.11 42.50 10.53
CA GLN A 110 41.80 41.21 10.40
C GLN A 110 43.15 41.31 11.10
N VAL A 111 43.39 40.45 12.09
CA VAL A 111 44.68 40.28 12.77
C VAL A 111 45.13 38.85 12.50
N GLY A 112 46.20 38.69 11.73
CA GLY A 112 46.65 37.38 11.27
C GLY A 112 45.50 36.60 10.61
N PHE A 113 45.26 35.41 11.14
CA PHE A 113 44.26 34.43 10.71
C PHE A 113 42.90 34.59 11.41
N HIS A 114 42.66 35.75 12.02
CA HIS A 114 41.44 36.06 12.74
C HIS A 114 40.78 37.33 12.22
N LEU A 115 39.51 37.25 11.85
CA LEU A 115 38.67 38.34 11.35
C LEU A 115 37.59 38.66 12.38
N SER A 116 37.51 39.91 12.82
CA SER A 116 36.47 40.38 13.74
C SER A 116 35.72 41.58 13.16
N GLY A 117 34.47 41.76 13.59
CA GLY A 117 33.63 42.89 13.22
C GLY A 117 32.34 42.94 14.02
N THR A 118 31.57 44.00 13.83
CA THR A 118 30.22 44.17 14.41
C THR A 118 29.19 44.23 13.30
N VAL A 119 28.10 43.50 13.46
CA VAL A 119 26.97 43.54 12.53
C VAL A 119 25.73 44.03 13.28
N THR A 120 25.11 45.09 12.77
CA THR A 120 23.97 45.75 13.41
C THR A 120 22.69 45.43 12.66
N GLU A 121 21.74 44.77 13.32
CA GLU A 121 20.43 44.52 12.71
C GLU A 121 19.54 45.76 12.88
N PRO A 122 19.01 46.32 11.77
CA PRO A 122 18.16 47.49 11.84
C PRO A 122 16.84 47.16 12.53
N ALA A 123 16.32 48.11 13.31
CA ALA A 123 15.06 47.95 14.03
C ALA A 123 13.91 47.58 13.07
N THR A 124 13.14 46.56 13.45
CA THR A 124 11.89 46.18 12.76
C THR A 124 10.69 46.64 13.57
N GLN A 125 9.47 46.58 13.02
CA GLN A 125 8.26 46.98 13.75
C GLN A 125 8.05 46.23 15.08
N SER A 126 8.74 45.09 15.28
CA SER A 126 8.63 44.20 16.44
C SER A 126 9.88 44.11 17.32
N GLU A 127 11.07 44.50 16.84
CA GLU A 127 12.34 44.28 17.55
C GLU A 127 13.27 45.52 17.50
N PRO A 128 13.95 45.86 18.61
CA PRO A 128 14.89 46.98 18.67
C PRO A 128 16.16 46.71 17.84
N GLU A 129 16.90 47.78 17.54
CA GLU A 129 18.23 47.66 16.90
C GLU A 129 19.20 46.91 17.82
N THR A 130 19.81 45.85 17.30
CA THR A 130 20.78 45.01 18.05
C THR A 130 22.10 44.93 17.32
N THR A 131 23.20 45.11 18.06
CA THR A 131 24.56 44.96 17.54
C THR A 131 25.18 43.66 18.02
N HIS A 132 25.62 42.82 17.09
CA HIS A 132 26.25 41.55 17.39
C HIS A 132 27.74 41.59 17.04
N LYS A 133 28.60 41.20 18.00
CA LYS A 133 30.02 40.98 17.76
C LYS A 133 30.20 39.63 17.06
N VAL A 134 30.96 39.63 15.97
CA VAL A 134 31.22 38.45 15.15
C VAL A 134 32.73 38.28 15.02
N ALA A 135 33.22 37.05 15.21
CA ALA A 135 34.60 36.70 15.00
C ALA A 135 34.73 35.38 14.22
N ILE A 136 35.67 35.33 13.30
CA ILE A 136 35.89 34.25 12.34
C ILE A 136 37.38 33.93 12.32
N SER A 137 37.76 32.71 12.67
CA SER A 137 39.11 32.20 12.43
C SER A 137 39.13 31.38 11.15
N PHE A 138 40.23 31.46 10.42
CA PHE A 138 40.36 30.80 9.13
C PHE A 138 41.79 30.34 8.89
N ASP A 139 41.94 29.30 8.09
CA ASP A 139 43.23 28.75 7.70
C ASP A 139 43.09 28.04 6.36
N ARG A 140 44.16 28.00 5.56
CA ARG A 140 44.21 27.30 4.26
C ARG A 140 42.99 27.53 3.35
N CYS A 141 42.51 28.77 3.29
CA CYS A 141 41.32 29.20 2.54
C CYS A 141 39.97 28.67 3.05
N LYS A 142 39.88 28.23 4.31
CA LYS A 142 38.66 27.72 4.95
C LYS A 142 38.40 28.42 6.28
N ILE A 143 37.14 28.60 6.62
CA ILE A 143 36.75 29.07 7.97
C ILE A 143 36.85 27.89 8.93
N THR A 144 37.68 28.01 9.97
CA THR A 144 37.94 26.94 10.96
C THR A 144 37.10 27.09 12.22
N SER A 145 36.72 28.32 12.57
CA SER A 145 35.76 28.58 13.64
C SER A 145 35.01 29.90 13.46
N VAL A 146 33.80 29.95 14.01
CA VAL A 146 32.94 31.15 14.00
C VAL A 146 32.36 31.36 15.39
N THR A 147 32.29 32.62 15.82
CA THR A 147 31.58 33.01 17.04
C THR A 147 30.75 34.26 16.76
N CYS A 148 29.51 34.27 17.25
CA CYS A 148 28.59 35.37 17.03
C CYS A 148 27.73 35.62 18.28
N GLY A 149 27.64 36.88 18.71
CA GLY A 149 26.84 37.29 19.87
C GLY A 149 25.32 37.32 19.65
N CYS A 150 24.78 36.63 18.63
CA CYS A 150 23.34 36.61 18.34
C CYS A 150 22.60 35.41 18.96
N GLY A 151 23.32 34.52 19.68
CA GLY A 151 22.72 33.37 20.35
C GLY A 151 22.18 32.28 19.39
N ASN A 152 22.58 32.30 18.11
CA ASN A 152 22.17 31.26 17.17
C ASN A 152 22.75 29.90 17.57
N ARG A 153 21.90 28.89 17.70
CA ARG A 153 22.27 27.49 18.02
C ARG A 153 21.94 26.59 16.82
N ASP A 154 22.32 26.99 15.63
CA ASP A 154 22.12 26.19 14.43
C ASP A 154 23.47 25.61 13.96
N ILE A 155 23.42 24.51 13.21
CA ILE A 155 24.60 23.86 12.63
C ILE A 155 25.28 24.80 11.62
N PHE A 156 24.50 25.68 10.98
CA PHE A 156 24.94 26.56 9.89
C PHE A 156 25.21 28.00 10.37
N TYR A 157 26.02 28.70 9.58
CA TYR A 157 26.38 30.09 9.82
C TYR A 157 25.14 30.99 9.82
N CYS A 158 25.02 31.82 10.86
CA CYS A 158 23.98 32.84 10.92
C CYS A 158 24.21 33.95 9.89
N ALA A 159 23.19 34.76 9.63
CA ALA A 159 23.27 35.88 8.69
C ALA A 159 24.39 36.89 9.02
N HIS A 160 24.73 37.06 10.30
CA HIS A 160 25.83 37.95 10.72
C HIS A 160 27.21 37.43 10.32
N VAL A 161 27.46 36.13 10.51
CA VAL A 161 28.70 35.46 10.08
C VAL A 161 28.81 35.53 8.56
N VAL A 162 27.71 35.29 7.85
CA VAL A 162 27.65 35.45 6.39
C VAL A 162 27.98 36.90 5.99
N ALA A 163 27.34 37.89 6.60
CA ALA A 163 27.55 39.30 6.25
C ALA A 163 29.01 39.73 6.44
N LEU A 164 29.65 39.35 7.55
CA LEU A 164 31.07 39.64 7.80
C LEU A 164 31.99 38.92 6.80
N SER A 165 31.69 37.65 6.50
CA SER A 165 32.46 36.87 5.50
C SER A 165 32.37 37.48 4.12
N LEU A 166 31.16 37.85 3.68
CA LEU A 166 30.92 38.50 2.39
C LEU A 166 31.53 39.90 2.34
N TYR A 167 31.54 40.66 3.45
CA TYR A 167 32.25 41.93 3.54
C TYR A 167 33.74 41.74 3.22
N ARG A 168 34.38 40.74 3.82
CA ARG A 168 35.80 40.44 3.58
C ARG A 168 36.10 39.97 2.15
N ILE A 169 35.15 39.32 1.48
CA ILE A 169 35.27 38.85 0.09
C ILE A 169 35.05 40.00 -0.91
N ARG A 170 33.97 40.78 -0.75
CA ARG A 170 33.56 41.83 -1.69
C ARG A 170 34.32 43.15 -1.51
N LYS A 171 34.73 43.46 -0.27
CA LYS A 171 35.43 44.72 0.09
C LYS A 171 36.79 44.45 0.77
N PRO A 172 37.69 43.64 0.16
CA PRO A 172 38.92 43.20 0.83
C PRO A 172 39.93 44.32 1.10
N GLU A 173 39.91 45.40 0.30
CA GLU A 173 40.80 46.56 0.48
C GLU A 173 40.36 47.48 1.62
N GLN A 174 39.09 47.41 2.05
CA GLN A 174 38.55 48.20 3.15
C GLN A 174 38.82 47.55 4.51
N VAL A 175 39.16 46.26 4.53
CA VAL A 175 39.50 45.53 5.75
C VAL A 175 40.92 45.87 6.18
N LYS A 176 41.05 46.39 7.41
CA LYS A 176 42.35 46.67 8.00
C LYS A 176 43.04 45.36 8.37
N LEU A 177 44.09 45.03 7.64
CA LEU A 177 44.92 43.84 7.89
C LEU A 177 46.14 44.17 8.77
N ARG A 178 46.34 43.38 9.82
CA ARG A 178 47.54 43.31 10.66
C ARG A 178 48.10 41.88 10.65
N LEU A 179 49.39 41.74 10.87
CA LEU A 179 50.02 40.44 11.13
C LEU A 179 49.52 39.85 12.47
N PRO A 180 49.79 38.56 12.75
CA PRO A 180 49.50 37.97 14.05
C PRO A 180 49.99 38.85 15.21
N ILE A 181 49.28 38.83 16.33
CA ILE A 181 49.59 39.72 17.46
C ILE A 181 50.96 39.37 18.07
N SER A 182 51.41 38.12 17.98
CA SER A 182 52.77 37.68 18.36
C SER A 182 53.86 38.54 17.72
N GLU A 183 53.75 38.86 16.43
CA GLU A 183 54.69 39.74 15.71
C GLU A 183 54.71 41.15 16.29
N THR A 184 53.55 41.66 16.70
CA THR A 184 53.45 42.98 17.33
C THR A 184 54.06 42.97 18.73
N LEU A 185 53.83 41.90 19.50
CA LEU A 185 54.40 41.73 20.84
C LEU A 185 55.91 41.54 20.80
N PHE A 186 56.45 40.81 19.82
CA PHE A 186 57.88 40.59 19.64
C PHE A 186 58.65 41.87 19.32
N GLN A 187 58.01 42.83 18.64
CA GLN A 187 58.60 44.14 18.34
C GLN A 187 58.59 45.11 19.53
N MET A 188 57.80 44.84 20.58
CA MET A 188 57.69 45.72 21.75
C MET A 188 58.81 45.46 22.75
N ASN A 189 59.39 46.53 23.29
CA ASN A 189 60.30 46.42 24.43
C ASN A 189 59.54 46.21 25.75
N ARG A 190 60.26 45.90 26.83
CA ARG A 190 59.69 45.64 28.16
C ARG A 190 58.75 46.77 28.64
N ASP A 191 59.14 48.03 28.48
CA ASP A 191 58.34 49.17 28.94
C ASP A 191 57.04 49.34 28.14
N GLN A 192 57.09 49.06 26.83
CA GLN A 192 55.91 49.07 25.96
C GLN A 192 54.96 47.91 26.27
N LEU A 193 55.47 46.71 26.52
CA LEU A 193 54.67 45.56 26.94
C LEU A 193 54.00 45.83 28.30
N GLN A 194 54.73 46.39 29.26
CA GLN A 194 54.15 46.76 30.56
C GLN A 194 53.02 47.79 30.40
N LYS A 195 53.22 48.81 29.56
CA LYS A 195 52.15 49.77 29.24
C LYS A 195 50.95 49.08 28.60
N LEU A 196 51.17 48.21 27.60
CA LEU A 196 50.10 47.48 26.92
C LEU A 196 49.23 46.72 27.92
N VAL A 197 49.83 45.96 28.83
CA VAL A 197 49.12 45.19 29.87
C VAL A 197 48.35 46.12 30.81
N GLN A 198 48.96 47.21 31.28
CA GLN A 198 48.29 48.17 32.17
C GLN A 198 47.07 48.82 31.52
N TYR A 199 47.18 49.23 30.26
CA TYR A 199 46.07 49.82 29.52
C TYR A 199 44.99 48.79 29.18
N LEU A 200 45.36 47.53 28.89
CA LEU A 200 44.40 46.44 28.66
C LEU A 200 43.57 46.14 29.91
N ILE A 201 44.23 46.03 31.07
CA ILE A 201 43.56 45.83 32.36
C ILE A 201 42.64 47.02 32.66
N THR A 202 43.09 48.24 32.44
CA THR A 202 42.27 49.43 32.69
C THR A 202 41.02 49.45 31.78
N ALA A 203 41.20 49.16 30.49
CA ALA A 203 40.13 49.18 29.50
C ALA A 203 39.07 48.09 29.72
N HIS A 204 39.47 46.90 30.17
CA HIS A 204 38.60 45.73 30.35
C HIS A 204 38.67 45.14 31.77
N HIS A 205 38.74 46.00 32.79
CA HIS A 205 38.96 45.56 34.18
C HIS A 205 37.88 44.61 34.71
N THR A 206 36.66 44.65 34.17
CA THR A 206 35.57 43.74 34.56
C THR A 206 35.72 42.34 33.99
N GLU A 207 36.31 42.19 32.80
CA GLU A 207 36.40 40.92 32.07
C GLU A 207 37.78 40.28 32.21
N VAL A 208 38.84 41.09 32.26
CA VAL A 208 40.24 40.62 32.15
C VAL A 208 40.95 40.56 33.51
N LEU A 209 40.57 41.39 34.50
CA LEU A 209 41.33 41.51 35.76
C LEU A 209 41.46 40.18 36.53
N PRO A 210 40.40 39.37 36.73
CA PRO A 210 40.53 38.10 37.45
C PRO A 210 41.50 37.14 36.74
N THR A 211 41.41 37.06 35.42
CA THR A 211 42.29 36.22 34.59
C THR A 211 43.72 36.73 34.59
N ALA A 212 43.92 38.05 34.46
CA ALA A 212 45.23 38.67 34.49
C ALA A 212 45.92 38.48 35.84
N GLN A 213 45.18 38.57 36.96
CA GLN A 213 45.72 38.30 38.29
C GLN A 213 46.12 36.83 38.44
N LYS A 214 45.25 35.90 38.03
CA LYS A 214 45.55 34.47 38.03
C LYS A 214 46.84 34.15 37.25
N LEU A 215 46.96 34.68 36.03
CA LEU A 215 48.16 34.48 35.20
C LEU A 215 49.41 35.13 35.83
N ALA A 216 49.28 36.30 36.44
CA ALA A 216 50.39 36.94 37.14
C ALA A 216 50.88 36.11 38.34
N ASP A 217 49.96 35.57 39.14
CA ASP A 217 50.28 34.70 40.27
C ASP A 217 50.97 33.40 39.81
N GLU A 218 50.51 32.81 38.69
CA GLU A 218 51.13 31.64 38.08
C GLU A 218 52.54 31.93 37.55
N ILE A 219 52.76 33.06 36.87
CA ILE A 219 54.09 33.44 36.34
C ILE A 219 55.08 33.72 37.47
N LEU A 220 54.64 34.35 38.57
CA LEU A 220 55.48 34.63 39.74
C LEU A 220 55.83 33.36 40.54
N SER A 221 55.09 32.27 40.35
CA SER A 221 55.34 30.98 40.98
C SER A 221 56.41 30.18 40.21
N SER A 222 57.55 29.93 40.85
CA SER A 222 58.70 29.24 40.23
C SER A 222 58.43 27.83 39.73
N ASN A 223 57.38 27.16 40.23
CA ASN A 223 57.02 25.78 39.88
C ASN A 223 55.82 25.69 38.90
N SER A 224 55.33 26.81 38.38
CA SER A 224 54.18 26.81 37.48
C SER A 224 54.52 26.29 36.09
N GLU A 225 53.59 25.56 35.48
CA GLU A 225 53.69 25.03 34.12
C GLU A 225 53.88 26.13 33.07
N ILE A 226 53.35 27.35 33.33
CA ILE A 226 53.48 28.49 32.41
C ILE A 226 54.93 28.93 32.19
N ASN A 227 55.81 28.70 33.17
CA ASN A 227 57.23 29.02 33.08
C ASN A 227 58.06 27.90 32.42
N GLN A 228 57.45 26.74 32.14
CA GLN A 228 58.07 25.60 31.45
C GLN A 228 57.89 25.67 29.92
N VAL A 229 56.97 26.51 29.45
CA VAL A 229 56.69 26.74 28.03
C VAL A 229 57.23 28.10 27.58
N HIS A 230 57.63 28.22 26.32
CA HIS A 230 58.16 29.46 25.76
C HIS A 230 57.13 30.60 25.66
N GLY A 231 55.83 30.27 25.66
CA GLY A 231 54.72 31.22 25.61
C GLY A 231 53.39 30.52 25.37
N ALA A 232 52.29 31.24 25.58
CA ALA A 232 50.95 30.77 25.22
C ALA A 232 50.75 30.80 23.68
N PRO A 233 49.95 29.88 23.11
CA PRO A 233 49.66 29.87 21.68
C PRO A 233 48.93 31.15 21.27
N ASP A 234 49.37 31.79 20.18
CA ASP A 234 48.75 32.99 19.65
C ASP A 234 47.45 32.64 18.90
N PRO A 235 46.26 33.11 19.35
CA PRO A 235 44.99 32.82 18.69
C PRO A 235 44.85 33.43 17.28
N THR A 236 45.78 34.30 16.87
CA THR A 236 45.83 34.95 15.56
C THR A 236 46.92 34.40 14.64
N ALA A 237 47.76 33.47 15.10
CA ALA A 237 48.86 32.87 14.32
C ALA A 237 48.40 31.82 13.29
N GLY A 238 47.14 31.37 13.37
CA GLY A 238 46.58 30.36 12.48
C GLY A 238 46.57 28.97 13.11
N ALA A 239 46.23 27.97 12.31
CA ALA A 239 46.15 26.58 12.76
C ALA A 239 47.55 25.92 12.78
N SER A 240 47.70 24.89 13.61
CA SER A 240 48.93 24.10 13.68
C SER A 240 49.12 23.19 12.47
N ILE A 241 50.33 22.67 12.27
CA ILE A 241 50.65 21.68 11.22
C ILE A 241 49.79 20.42 11.35
N ASP A 242 49.52 19.99 12.58
CA ASP A 242 48.74 18.78 12.89
C ASP A 242 47.22 19.00 12.81
N ASP A 243 46.77 20.25 12.71
CA ASP A 243 45.34 20.56 12.62
C ASP A 243 44.76 20.19 11.25
N GLU A 244 43.56 19.59 11.28
CA GLU A 244 42.84 19.19 10.08
C GLU A 244 42.47 20.39 9.20
N ASN A 245 42.71 20.28 7.89
CA ASN A 245 42.30 21.28 6.91
C ASN A 245 40.81 21.09 6.53
N CYS A 246 39.90 21.39 7.44
CA CYS A 246 38.46 21.27 7.23
C CYS A 246 37.71 22.57 7.52
N TRP A 247 36.56 22.74 6.88
CA TRP A 247 35.62 23.81 7.24
C TRP A 247 35.03 23.58 8.63
N HIS A 248 34.64 24.66 9.30
CA HIS A 248 33.97 24.60 10.59
C HIS A 248 32.62 23.87 10.48
N LEU A 249 32.42 22.86 11.33
CA LEU A 249 31.16 22.16 11.54
C LEU A 249 30.94 22.01 13.05
N ASP A 250 29.81 22.47 13.56
CA ASP A 250 29.45 22.31 14.96
C ASP A 250 28.96 20.89 15.22
N GLU A 251 29.88 20.00 15.60
CA GLU A 251 29.57 18.59 15.84
C GLU A 251 28.61 18.36 17.00
N GLU A 252 28.66 19.20 18.04
CA GLU A 252 27.77 19.09 19.20
C GLU A 252 26.33 19.41 18.78
N GLN A 253 26.14 20.47 18.00
CA GLN A 253 24.83 20.83 17.49
C GLN A 253 24.28 19.82 16.48
N VAL A 254 25.14 19.20 15.64
CA VAL A 254 24.73 18.09 14.77
C VAL A 254 24.21 16.91 15.61
N ARG A 255 24.94 16.50 16.65
CA ARG A 255 24.52 15.37 17.52
C ARG A 255 23.19 15.68 18.20
N GLU A 256 23.03 16.86 18.79
CA GLU A 256 21.81 17.22 19.53
C GLU A 256 20.60 17.36 18.59
N GLN A 257 20.75 17.97 17.42
CA GLN A 257 19.65 18.06 16.45
C GLN A 257 19.20 16.68 15.95
N VAL A 258 20.12 15.79 15.58
CA VAL A 258 19.76 14.43 15.13
C VAL A 258 19.06 13.67 16.25
N LYS A 259 19.57 13.73 17.47
CA LYS A 259 18.95 13.12 18.65
C LYS A 259 17.55 13.67 18.91
N GLN A 260 17.35 14.98 18.76
CA GLN A 260 16.05 15.62 18.87
C GLN A 260 15.07 15.12 17.78
N PHE A 261 15.52 15.00 16.53
CA PHE A 261 14.69 14.49 15.43
C PHE A 261 14.32 13.01 15.60
N LEU A 262 15.21 12.20 16.15
CA LEU A 262 14.95 10.79 16.44
C LEU A 262 13.99 10.60 17.63
N SER A 263 14.11 11.41 18.68
CA SER A 263 13.32 11.31 19.92
C SER A 263 11.88 11.84 19.81
N GLN A 264 11.62 12.81 18.93
CA GLN A 264 10.26 13.30 18.66
C GLN A 264 9.46 12.24 17.89
N GLY A 265 8.79 11.35 18.62
CA GLY A 265 8.09 10.13 18.18
C GLY A 265 6.90 10.29 17.21
N GLY A 266 6.89 11.28 16.33
CA GLY A 266 5.95 11.44 15.23
C GLY A 266 6.68 11.74 13.91
N TYR A 267 7.03 10.70 13.15
CA TYR A 267 7.74 10.74 11.85
C TYR A 267 6.98 11.43 10.69
N TYR A 268 6.10 12.40 10.97
CA TYR A 268 5.46 13.22 9.94
C TYR A 268 6.19 14.56 9.72
N GLY A 269 6.96 15.04 10.72
CA GLY A 269 7.79 16.25 10.61
C GLY A 269 9.29 15.97 10.64
N SER A 270 9.76 15.15 11.59
CA SER A 270 11.19 14.90 11.84
C SER A 270 11.91 14.17 10.70
N GLY A 271 11.22 13.27 9.99
CA GLY A 271 11.79 12.59 8.82
C GLY A 271 12.17 13.56 7.69
N LYS A 272 11.41 14.65 7.49
CA LYS A 272 11.75 15.68 6.50
C LYS A 272 13.02 16.43 6.88
N GLN A 273 13.23 16.70 8.18
CA GLN A 273 14.42 17.40 8.68
C GLN A 273 15.68 16.54 8.52
N LEU A 274 15.60 15.24 8.85
CA LEU A 274 16.70 14.29 8.60
C LEU A 274 16.99 14.14 7.10
N ASN A 275 15.97 14.09 6.24
CA ASN A 275 16.18 14.07 4.79
C ASN A 275 16.85 15.36 4.28
N SER A 276 16.55 16.52 4.87
CA SER A 276 17.29 17.76 4.58
C SER A 276 18.76 17.67 5.01
N MET A 277 19.06 17.01 6.14
CA MET A 277 20.44 16.72 6.56
C MET A 277 21.15 15.78 5.59
N PHE A 278 20.49 14.73 5.13
CA PHE A 278 21.02 13.84 4.09
C PHE A 278 21.26 14.57 2.77
N ALA A 279 20.34 15.45 2.34
CA ALA A 279 20.54 16.31 1.17
C ALA A 279 21.76 17.22 1.33
N LYS A 280 21.99 17.77 2.54
CA LYS A 280 23.19 18.55 2.85
C LYS A 280 24.47 17.73 2.75
N VAL A 281 24.46 16.51 3.29
CA VAL A 281 25.59 15.59 3.15
C VAL A 281 25.89 15.34 1.66
N ARG A 282 24.88 15.11 0.83
CA ARG A 282 25.08 14.97 -0.63
C ARG A 282 25.71 16.22 -1.26
N GLU A 283 25.23 17.40 -0.90
CA GLU A 283 25.79 18.67 -1.39
C GLU A 283 27.28 18.82 -1.01
N MET A 284 27.61 18.52 0.25
CA MET A 284 29.01 18.53 0.73
C MET A 284 29.87 17.51 -0.02
N LEU A 285 29.37 16.29 -0.24
CA LEU A 285 30.08 15.25 -0.99
C LEU A 285 30.29 15.64 -2.47
N ARG A 286 29.30 16.29 -3.10
CA ARG A 286 29.41 16.85 -4.47
C ARG A 286 30.53 17.90 -4.55
N MET A 287 30.67 18.72 -3.52
CA MET A 287 31.74 19.72 -3.39
C MET A 287 33.07 19.14 -2.90
N ARG A 288 33.16 17.81 -2.74
CA ARG A 288 34.34 17.09 -2.24
C ARG A 288 34.80 17.55 -0.85
N ASP A 289 33.85 17.95 -0.02
CA ASP A 289 34.10 18.41 1.33
C ASP A 289 34.19 17.22 2.31
N SER A 290 35.24 17.21 3.14
CA SER A 290 35.44 16.21 4.19
C SER A 290 34.34 16.22 5.25
N ASN A 291 33.65 17.36 5.43
CA ASN A 291 32.55 17.46 6.37
C ASN A 291 31.33 16.63 5.97
N GLY A 292 31.17 16.27 4.69
CA GLY A 292 30.11 15.35 4.28
C GLY A 292 30.22 14.00 4.99
N ALA A 293 31.42 13.41 5.01
CA ALA A 293 31.67 12.16 5.71
C ALA A 293 31.59 12.30 7.23
N ARG A 294 32.16 13.38 7.79
CA ARG A 294 32.09 13.66 9.24
C ARG A 294 30.65 13.82 9.73
N MET A 295 29.83 14.60 9.02
CA MET A 295 28.43 14.80 9.36
C MET A 295 27.65 13.47 9.29
N LEU A 296 27.90 12.64 8.28
CA LEU A 296 27.26 11.32 8.19
C LEU A 296 27.68 10.39 9.33
N THR A 297 28.94 10.42 9.76
CA THR A 297 29.41 9.70 10.95
C THR A 297 28.61 10.07 12.18
N LEU A 298 28.44 11.38 12.44
CA LEU A 298 27.67 11.86 13.60
C LEU A 298 26.21 11.43 13.53
N ILE A 299 25.59 11.51 12.35
CA ILE A 299 24.21 11.06 12.15
C ILE A 299 24.12 9.55 12.46
N THR A 300 25.04 8.75 11.90
CA THR A 300 25.05 7.28 12.08
C THR A 300 25.21 6.90 13.55
N GLU A 301 26.10 7.57 14.29
CA GLU A 301 26.28 7.35 15.72
C GLU A 301 25.00 7.64 16.53
N GLN A 302 24.27 8.71 16.18
CA GLN A 302 23.01 9.03 16.86
C GLN A 302 21.88 8.03 16.51
N PHE A 303 21.82 7.52 15.27
CA PHE A 303 20.90 6.44 14.92
C PHE A 303 21.22 5.16 15.72
N MET A 304 22.50 4.78 15.83
CA MET A 304 22.93 3.62 16.61
C MET A 304 22.73 3.80 18.13
N ALA A 305 22.68 5.04 18.61
CA ALA A 305 22.40 5.36 20.01
C ALA A 305 20.89 5.42 20.36
N ASP A 306 19.99 5.17 19.40
CA ASP A 306 18.54 5.23 19.64
C ASP A 306 18.09 4.09 20.58
N PRO A 307 17.51 4.40 21.75
CA PRO A 307 17.09 3.39 22.72
C PRO A 307 15.99 2.45 22.19
N ARG A 308 15.25 2.84 21.14
CA ARG A 308 14.21 2.01 20.52
C ARG A 308 14.77 0.81 19.78
N LEU A 309 15.99 0.87 19.24
CA LEU A 309 16.61 -0.26 18.55
C LEU A 309 16.74 -1.48 19.48
N SER A 310 17.17 -1.23 20.72
CA SER A 310 17.25 -2.23 21.78
C SER A 310 15.87 -2.81 22.14
N LEU A 311 14.84 -1.95 22.19
CA LEU A 311 13.46 -2.35 22.51
C LEU A 311 12.86 -3.24 21.41
N TRP A 312 13.01 -2.85 20.15
CA TRP A 312 12.53 -3.60 18.98
C TRP A 312 13.15 -4.99 18.91
N ARG A 313 14.46 -5.08 19.17
CA ARG A 313 15.15 -6.38 19.23
C ARG A 313 14.62 -7.26 20.36
N GLN A 314 14.43 -6.72 21.58
CA GLN A 314 13.89 -7.48 22.71
C GLN A 314 12.47 -8.00 22.45
N GLN A 315 11.66 -7.24 21.71
CA GLN A 315 10.27 -7.60 21.39
C GLN A 315 10.14 -8.47 20.14
N GLY A 316 11.25 -8.73 19.41
CA GLY A 316 11.19 -9.37 18.09
C GLY A 316 10.40 -8.54 17.05
N THR A 317 10.21 -7.25 17.29
CA THR A 317 9.50 -6.35 16.39
C THR A 317 10.49 -5.70 15.44
N GLY A 318 10.16 -5.65 14.15
CA GLY A 318 10.98 -4.95 13.16
C GLY A 318 10.92 -3.44 13.34
N MET A 319 11.98 -2.75 12.91
CA MET A 319 11.99 -1.29 12.78
C MET A 319 10.81 -0.81 11.91
N THR A 320 10.24 0.36 12.23
CA THR A 320 9.13 0.95 11.47
C THR A 320 9.56 1.30 10.03
N ASP A 321 8.62 1.25 9.07
CA ASP A 321 8.92 1.48 7.65
C ASP A 321 9.63 2.81 7.39
N LYS A 322 9.23 3.89 8.08
CA LYS A 322 9.84 5.21 7.95
C LYS A 322 11.26 5.27 8.51
N CYS A 323 11.51 4.64 9.65
CA CYS A 323 12.86 4.60 10.22
C CYS A 323 13.78 3.74 9.33
N ARG A 324 13.24 2.68 8.72
CA ARG A 324 13.98 1.87 7.74
C ARG A 324 14.29 2.61 6.45
N GLN A 325 13.40 3.43 5.94
CA GLN A 325 13.71 4.32 4.80
C GLN A 325 14.88 5.27 5.10
N LEU A 326 14.92 5.86 6.30
CA LEU A 326 16.03 6.73 6.72
C LEU A 326 17.35 5.95 6.85
N TRP A 327 17.28 4.72 7.36
CA TRP A 327 18.43 3.82 7.47
C TRP A 327 18.97 3.41 6.10
N ASP A 328 18.09 3.10 5.15
CA ASP A 328 18.45 2.80 3.76
C ASP A 328 19.14 4.00 3.09
N GLU A 329 18.61 5.21 3.29
CA GLU A 329 19.20 6.45 2.77
C GLU A 329 20.59 6.72 3.38
N LEU A 330 20.76 6.46 4.68
CA LEU A 330 22.03 6.54 5.38
C LEU A 330 23.05 5.53 4.80
N GLY A 331 22.63 4.29 4.55
CA GLY A 331 23.44 3.26 3.90
C GLY A 331 23.90 3.67 2.50
N ALA A 332 23.00 4.22 1.69
CA ALA A 332 23.33 4.72 0.35
C ALA A 332 24.39 5.84 0.39
N LEU A 333 24.30 6.77 1.36
CA LEU A 333 25.31 7.82 1.53
C LEU A 333 26.68 7.29 1.94
N TRP A 334 26.73 6.26 2.80
CA TRP A 334 27.98 5.59 3.16
C TRP A 334 28.65 4.95 1.95
N VAL A 335 27.85 4.38 1.05
CA VAL A 335 28.37 3.80 -0.18
C VAL A 335 28.97 4.88 -1.07
N CYS A 336 28.33 6.05 -1.20
CA CYS A 336 28.91 7.19 -1.90
C CYS A 336 30.28 7.62 -1.33
N ILE A 337 30.46 7.57 0.00
CA ILE A 337 31.74 7.89 0.64
C ILE A 337 32.79 6.81 0.37
N VAL A 338 32.44 5.54 0.52
CA VAL A 338 33.38 4.41 0.35
C VAL A 338 33.82 4.26 -1.11
N LEU A 339 32.90 4.44 -2.05
CA LEU A 339 33.15 4.38 -3.49
C LEU A 339 33.77 5.67 -4.05
N ASN A 340 34.00 6.70 -3.22
CA ASN A 340 34.63 7.94 -3.67
C ASN A 340 36.04 7.63 -4.26
N PRO A 341 36.27 7.94 -5.56
CA PRO A 341 37.55 7.65 -6.21
C PRO A 341 38.68 8.55 -5.70
N HIS A 342 38.36 9.68 -5.06
CA HIS A 342 39.32 10.65 -4.55
C HIS A 342 39.70 10.44 -3.08
N CYS A 343 39.06 9.49 -2.40
CA CYS A 343 39.34 9.19 -1.00
C CYS A 343 40.66 8.41 -0.87
N LYS A 344 41.51 8.81 0.10
CA LYS A 344 42.82 8.19 0.33
C LYS A 344 42.66 6.78 0.88
N SER A 345 43.66 5.91 0.64
CA SER A 345 43.63 4.53 1.15
C SER A 345 43.56 4.43 2.68
N GLU A 346 44.17 5.39 3.38
CA GLU A 346 44.14 5.48 4.86
C GLU A 346 42.73 5.79 5.37
N GLU A 347 42.06 6.77 4.75
CA GLU A 347 40.67 7.14 5.06
C GLU A 347 39.72 5.95 4.83
N LYS A 348 39.85 5.25 3.69
CA LYS A 348 39.06 4.03 3.41
C LYS A 348 39.28 2.93 4.44
N SER A 349 40.52 2.77 4.91
CA SER A 349 40.86 1.82 5.97
C SER A 349 40.23 2.21 7.32
N GLY A 350 40.18 3.52 7.61
CA GLY A 350 39.46 4.09 8.74
C GLY A 350 37.95 3.80 8.68
N TRP A 351 37.32 4.13 7.56
CA TRP A 351 35.89 3.87 7.34
C TRP A 351 35.54 2.38 7.43
N LEU A 352 36.35 1.50 6.84
CA LEU A 352 36.16 0.06 6.95
C LEU A 352 36.18 -0.42 8.40
N ARG A 353 37.11 0.08 9.22
CA ARG A 353 37.19 -0.26 10.64
C ARG A 353 35.96 0.21 11.40
N GLN A 354 35.47 1.42 11.09
CA GLN A 354 34.29 2.00 11.72
C GLN A 354 32.99 1.27 11.33
N LEU A 355 32.80 1.00 10.04
CA LEU A 355 31.65 0.24 9.53
C LEU A 355 31.62 -1.18 10.10
N LYS A 356 32.76 -1.87 10.19
CA LYS A 356 32.86 -3.17 10.87
C LYS A 356 32.47 -3.07 12.33
N LYS A 357 32.98 -2.07 13.04
CA LYS A 357 32.63 -1.83 14.45
C LYS A 357 31.12 -1.66 14.63
N TRP A 358 30.44 -0.91 13.75
CA TRP A 358 28.97 -0.76 13.83
C TRP A 358 28.23 -2.03 13.39
N GLY A 359 28.69 -2.73 12.35
CA GLY A 359 28.09 -3.98 11.88
C GLY A 359 28.16 -5.11 12.89
N ASP A 360 29.25 -5.19 13.67
CA ASP A 360 29.44 -6.17 14.75
C ASP A 360 28.59 -5.82 16.00
N MET A 361 27.95 -4.64 16.05
CA MET A 361 27.06 -4.29 17.15
C MET A 361 25.74 -5.04 17.02
N ASP A 362 25.41 -5.71 18.10
CA ASP A 362 24.16 -6.44 18.32
C ASP A 362 22.88 -5.64 18.01
N ILE A 363 22.90 -4.33 18.20
CA ILE A 363 21.75 -3.45 17.97
C ILE A 363 21.65 -2.93 16.52
N CYS A 364 22.62 -3.25 15.66
CA CYS A 364 22.63 -2.79 14.27
C CYS A 364 21.43 -3.37 13.50
N PRO A 365 20.60 -2.53 12.84
CA PRO A 365 19.51 -3.00 12.00
C PRO A 365 20.00 -3.88 10.85
N LEU A 366 19.41 -5.07 10.71
CA LEU A 366 19.65 -5.97 9.57
C LEU A 366 18.95 -5.45 8.30
N GLU A 367 19.57 -5.66 7.13
CA GLU A 367 19.04 -5.25 5.81
C GLU A 367 17.67 -5.87 5.51
N ASP A 368 17.48 -7.17 5.76
CA ASP A 368 16.22 -7.88 5.44
C ASP A 368 15.12 -7.69 6.51
N GLY A 369 15.42 -7.00 7.60
CA GLY A 369 14.49 -6.74 8.71
C GLY A 369 14.00 -8.00 9.45
N ASN A 370 14.55 -9.18 9.14
CA ASN A 370 14.15 -10.44 9.74
C ASN A 370 15.05 -10.73 10.96
N TYR A 371 14.49 -10.59 12.17
CA TYR A 371 15.09 -11.12 13.40
C TYR A 371 14.78 -12.63 13.60
N GLY A 372 14.19 -13.27 12.59
CA GLY A 372 13.87 -14.68 12.56
C GLY A 372 15.07 -15.51 12.14
N SER A 373 15.46 -16.43 13.03
CA SER A 373 16.52 -17.43 12.90
C SER A 373 16.55 -18.21 11.58
N GLU A 374 17.77 -18.61 11.23
CA GLU A 374 18.22 -19.61 10.24
C GLU A 374 18.65 -19.06 8.88
N LEU A 375 19.98 -18.89 8.71
CA LEU A 375 20.63 -19.03 7.42
C LEU A 375 20.47 -20.48 6.94
N PRO A 376 19.89 -20.76 5.75
CA PRO A 376 20.17 -22.00 5.06
C PRO A 376 21.45 -21.83 4.24
N ASN A 377 22.45 -22.66 4.53
CA ASN A 377 23.56 -22.92 3.62
C ASN A 377 23.00 -23.43 2.28
N ILE A 378 22.94 -22.59 1.26
CA ILE A 378 22.67 -23.04 -0.11
C ILE A 378 24.02 -23.32 -0.77
N THR A 379 24.39 -24.60 -0.69
CA THR A 379 25.49 -25.16 -1.48
C THR A 379 25.08 -25.25 -2.95
N ASN A 380 25.99 -24.81 -3.81
CA ASN A 380 25.94 -24.95 -5.27
C ASN A 380 25.41 -26.33 -5.70
N SER A 381 24.31 -26.33 -6.45
CA SER A 381 23.87 -27.48 -7.24
C SER A 381 23.66 -27.08 -8.69
N THR A 382 24.77 -27.04 -9.43
CA THR A 382 24.77 -27.17 -10.89
C THR A 382 24.11 -28.50 -11.27
N SER A 383 22.96 -28.48 -11.94
CA SER A 383 22.49 -29.64 -12.71
C SER A 383 21.58 -29.28 -13.89
N VAL A 384 22.07 -29.69 -15.07
CA VAL A 384 21.40 -30.23 -16.26
C VAL A 384 20.03 -29.64 -16.62
N LEU A 385 20.02 -28.85 -17.70
CA LEU A 385 18.81 -28.49 -18.45
C LEU A 385 18.13 -29.75 -18.98
N SER A 386 16.98 -30.12 -18.41
CA SER A 386 16.09 -31.13 -18.96
C SER A 386 15.19 -30.51 -20.04
N SER A 387 15.00 -31.22 -21.15
CA SER A 387 14.19 -30.80 -22.30
C SER A 387 12.71 -30.49 -21.97
N GLU A 388 12.22 -30.90 -20.79
CA GLU A 388 10.87 -30.59 -20.28
C GLU A 388 10.71 -29.15 -19.78
N LEU A 389 11.77 -28.51 -19.26
CA LEU A 389 11.71 -27.13 -18.74
C LEU A 389 11.53 -26.10 -19.86
N LEU A 390 12.16 -26.35 -21.02
CA LEU A 390 12.01 -25.54 -22.23
C LEU A 390 10.57 -25.57 -22.78
N GLN A 391 9.88 -26.72 -22.71
CA GLN A 391 8.48 -26.83 -23.14
C GLN A 391 7.50 -26.06 -22.22
N ARG A 392 7.91 -25.74 -20.98
CA ARG A 392 7.11 -24.98 -20.00
C ARG A 392 7.51 -23.51 -19.87
N GLY A 393 8.48 -23.04 -20.65
CA GLY A 393 8.97 -21.65 -20.56
C GLY A 393 9.70 -21.35 -19.24
N MET A 394 10.24 -22.36 -18.58
CA MET A 394 10.89 -22.25 -17.25
C MET A 394 12.41 -22.47 -17.35
N THR A 395 13.18 -21.78 -16.52
CA THR A 395 14.64 -21.98 -16.39
C THR A 395 15.06 -22.07 -14.93
N ASN A 396 16.14 -22.81 -14.65
CA ASN A 396 16.82 -22.82 -13.35
C ASN A 396 17.94 -21.76 -13.26
N THR A 397 18.22 -21.07 -14.36
CA THR A 397 19.21 -19.99 -14.41
C THR A 397 18.56 -18.67 -14.03
N THR A 398 19.11 -18.00 -13.03
CA THR A 398 18.66 -16.68 -12.59
C THR A 398 19.83 -15.85 -12.09
N ASN A 399 19.67 -14.53 -12.10
CA ASN A 399 20.59 -13.63 -11.42
C ASN A 399 20.40 -13.77 -9.90
N LEU A 400 21.52 -13.83 -9.17
CA LEU A 400 21.53 -13.88 -7.70
C LEU A 400 21.23 -12.51 -7.09
N GLU A 401 21.59 -11.43 -7.79
CA GLU A 401 21.36 -10.05 -7.36
C GLU A 401 20.42 -9.34 -8.34
N GLY A 402 19.34 -8.76 -7.82
CA GLY A 402 18.44 -7.89 -8.57
C GLY A 402 18.84 -6.42 -8.40
N TRP A 403 18.94 -5.68 -9.50
CA TRP A 403 19.31 -4.26 -9.44
C TRP A 403 18.18 -3.36 -8.92
N VAL A 404 16.91 -3.73 -9.19
CA VAL A 404 15.73 -3.02 -8.66
C VAL A 404 15.43 -3.51 -7.25
N GLY A 405 15.35 -2.57 -6.30
CA GLY A 405 15.22 -2.86 -4.87
C GLY A 405 16.56 -3.07 -4.15
N HIS A 406 17.67 -3.06 -4.89
CA HIS A 406 19.02 -3.14 -4.33
C HIS A 406 19.27 -1.96 -3.37
N PRO A 407 19.98 -2.16 -2.24
CA PRO A 407 20.31 -1.07 -1.31
C PRO A 407 21.03 0.12 -1.96
N LEU A 408 21.85 -0.16 -2.98
CA LEU A 408 22.60 0.87 -3.71
C LEU A 408 21.80 1.63 -4.76
N ASP A 409 20.57 1.20 -5.07
CA ASP A 409 19.74 1.72 -6.16
C ASP A 409 20.56 2.04 -7.44
N PRO A 410 21.34 1.09 -7.98
CA PRO A 410 22.30 1.38 -9.04
C PRO A 410 21.63 1.97 -10.28
N ILE A 411 20.42 1.50 -10.60
CA ILE A 411 19.63 1.98 -11.73
C ILE A 411 19.11 3.39 -11.49
N GLY A 412 18.51 3.66 -10.32
CA GLY A 412 18.03 5.00 -9.99
C GLY A 412 19.16 6.02 -9.89
N CYS A 413 20.32 5.66 -9.35
CA CYS A 413 21.51 6.51 -9.29
C CYS A 413 22.07 6.83 -10.67
N LEU A 414 22.26 5.82 -11.53
CA LEU A 414 22.75 6.03 -12.89
C LEU A 414 21.77 6.86 -13.71
N PHE A 415 20.48 6.54 -13.65
CA PHE A 415 19.42 7.29 -14.31
C PHE A 415 19.41 8.77 -13.87
N ALA A 416 19.44 9.03 -12.56
CA ALA A 416 19.47 10.38 -12.02
C ALA A 416 20.72 11.15 -12.44
N THR A 417 21.89 10.50 -12.43
CA THR A 417 23.17 11.13 -12.81
C THR A 417 23.17 11.55 -14.28
N LEU A 418 22.69 10.66 -15.15
CA LEU A 418 22.63 10.93 -16.60
C LEU A 418 21.59 12.01 -16.92
N THR A 419 20.42 11.97 -16.27
CA THR A 419 19.35 12.97 -16.46
C THR A 419 19.67 14.33 -15.86
N GLU A 420 20.42 14.41 -14.75
CA GLU A 420 20.84 15.68 -14.11
C GLU A 420 21.65 16.54 -15.09
N THR A 421 22.52 15.93 -15.90
CA THR A 421 23.28 16.64 -16.94
C THR A 421 22.42 17.14 -18.11
N CYS A 422 21.25 16.54 -18.30
CA CYS A 422 20.33 16.83 -19.39
C CYS A 422 19.23 17.81 -19.00
N ARG A 423 19.14 18.21 -17.72
CA ARG A 423 18.08 19.07 -17.21
C ARG A 423 18.37 20.53 -17.55
N VAL A 424 17.38 21.23 -18.10
CA VAL A 424 17.46 22.68 -18.31
C VAL A 424 17.14 23.39 -16.99
N GLU A 425 18.12 24.06 -16.38
CA GLU A 425 17.87 24.91 -15.22
C GLU A 425 17.27 26.25 -15.68
N ASP A 426 16.06 26.58 -15.22
CA ASP A 426 15.54 27.94 -15.31
C ASP A 426 16.31 28.82 -14.31
N ASP A 427 17.41 29.43 -14.77
CA ASP A 427 18.19 30.44 -14.05
C ASP A 427 17.33 31.65 -13.56
N ASN A 428 16.08 31.76 -14.04
CA ASN A 428 15.14 32.85 -13.71
C ASN A 428 14.17 32.57 -12.55
N THR A 429 14.24 31.43 -11.85
CA THR A 429 13.34 31.13 -10.71
C THR A 429 13.76 31.77 -9.37
N MET A 430 14.65 32.77 -9.39
CA MET A 430 14.93 33.61 -8.22
C MET A 430 13.83 34.65 -7.91
N ASP A 431 12.81 34.79 -8.77
CA ASP A 431 11.75 35.79 -8.61
C ASP A 431 10.36 35.16 -8.77
N THR A 432 9.78 34.74 -7.64
CA THR A 432 8.38 34.96 -7.24
C THR A 432 8.07 34.05 -6.07
N GLY A 433 7.83 34.66 -4.90
CA GLY A 433 7.13 33.97 -3.83
C GLY A 433 5.65 33.92 -4.18
N ASP A 434 5.20 32.83 -4.79
CA ASP A 434 3.81 32.40 -4.62
C ASP A 434 3.66 30.89 -4.87
N SER A 435 2.73 30.32 -4.12
CA SER A 435 2.19 28.97 -4.21
C SER A 435 1.99 28.46 -5.65
N GLY A 436 2.70 27.38 -6.02
CA GLY A 436 2.51 26.73 -7.32
C GLY A 436 3.22 25.38 -7.37
N GLU A 437 2.53 24.36 -7.85
CA GLU A 437 3.05 23.00 -8.04
C GLU A 437 4.38 23.00 -8.82
N PRO A 438 5.32 22.09 -8.49
CA PRO A 438 6.57 21.99 -9.23
C PRO A 438 6.27 21.68 -10.71
N LYS A 439 6.68 22.56 -11.62
CA LYS A 439 6.62 22.29 -13.07
C LYS A 439 7.46 21.05 -13.39
N PRO A 440 7.00 20.17 -14.30
CA PRO A 440 7.75 18.99 -14.69
C PRO A 440 9.12 19.38 -15.27
N PRO A 441 10.17 18.59 -15.01
CA PRO A 441 11.51 18.88 -15.52
C PRO A 441 11.55 18.78 -17.06
N VAL A 442 12.14 19.78 -17.71
CA VAL A 442 12.40 19.75 -19.15
C VAL A 442 13.80 19.21 -19.40
N TYR A 443 13.89 18.17 -20.23
CA TYR A 443 15.15 17.52 -20.59
C TYR A 443 15.59 17.90 -22.00
N GLN A 444 16.91 18.02 -22.20
CA GLN A 444 17.54 18.28 -23.49
C GLN A 444 18.60 17.21 -23.78
N HIS A 445 18.72 16.80 -25.05
CA HIS A 445 19.76 15.86 -25.48
C HIS A 445 21.14 16.50 -25.36
N VAL A 446 21.99 15.94 -24.50
CA VAL A 446 23.41 16.27 -24.40
C VAL A 446 24.23 15.14 -25.04
N PRO A 447 25.07 15.41 -26.06
CA PRO A 447 25.82 14.38 -26.77
C PRO A 447 26.92 13.78 -25.89
N VAL A 448 27.16 12.47 -26.03
CA VAL A 448 28.22 11.77 -25.29
C VAL A 448 29.59 12.14 -25.85
N TRP A 449 30.50 12.57 -24.97
CA TRP A 449 31.84 13.02 -25.37
C TRP A 449 32.69 11.86 -25.90
N GLY A 450 33.22 11.98 -27.13
CA GLY A 450 34.13 11.00 -27.75
C GLY A 450 33.46 9.86 -28.53
N CYS A 451 32.13 9.87 -28.69
CA CYS A 451 31.43 8.89 -29.52
C CYS A 451 31.38 9.36 -30.99
N PRO A 452 31.78 8.51 -31.98
CA PRO A 452 31.78 8.89 -33.40
C PRO A 452 30.37 8.95 -34.01
N ASP A 453 29.38 8.31 -33.39
CA ASP A 453 27.99 8.32 -33.83
C ASP A 453 27.23 9.49 -33.18
N GLY A 454 26.80 10.46 -33.98
CA GLY A 454 26.05 11.64 -33.53
C GLY A 454 24.64 11.38 -32.99
N GLY A 455 24.28 10.11 -32.70
CA GLY A 455 22.95 9.69 -32.24
C GLY A 455 22.87 9.34 -30.75
N GLU A 456 23.99 9.18 -30.04
CA GLU A 456 23.99 8.81 -28.62
C GLU A 456 24.00 10.06 -27.71
N SER A 457 22.95 10.21 -26.91
CA SER A 457 22.85 11.26 -25.89
C SER A 457 22.82 10.66 -24.48
N TYR A 458 23.26 11.44 -23.48
CA TYR A 458 23.15 11.04 -22.08
C TYR A 458 21.68 10.77 -21.67
N LEU A 459 20.72 11.45 -22.30
CA LEU A 459 19.29 11.23 -22.07
C LEU A 459 18.82 9.87 -22.62
N ALA A 460 19.29 9.48 -23.82
CA ALA A 460 19.02 8.18 -24.39
C ALA A 460 19.65 7.05 -23.57
N LEU A 461 20.89 7.24 -23.09
CA LEU A 461 21.56 6.31 -22.19
C LEU A 461 20.83 6.18 -20.85
N ALA A 462 20.28 7.28 -20.31
CA ALA A 462 19.50 7.23 -19.09
C ALA A 462 18.27 6.32 -19.27
N LEU A 463 17.52 6.52 -20.35
CA LEU A 463 16.39 5.68 -20.71
C LEU A 463 16.83 4.21 -20.85
N GLU A 464 17.90 3.94 -21.61
CA GLU A 464 18.44 2.59 -21.79
C GLU A 464 18.78 1.89 -20.47
N VAL A 465 19.50 2.56 -19.57
CA VAL A 465 19.84 2.00 -18.25
C VAL A 465 18.60 1.67 -17.42
N ALA A 466 17.60 2.55 -17.42
CA ALA A 466 16.36 2.31 -16.68
C ALA A 466 15.59 1.10 -17.24
N LEU A 467 15.47 1.00 -18.58
CA LEU A 467 14.78 -0.09 -19.25
C LEU A 467 15.48 -1.43 -19.06
N MET A 468 16.80 -1.47 -19.22
CA MET A 468 17.61 -2.67 -18.97
C MET A 468 17.47 -3.11 -17.50
N GLY A 469 17.49 -2.14 -16.58
CA GLY A 469 17.46 -2.42 -15.16
C GLY A 469 16.16 -3.01 -14.67
N MET A 470 15.04 -2.43 -15.07
CA MET A 470 13.71 -2.95 -14.74
C MET A 470 13.40 -4.26 -15.46
N GLY A 471 13.93 -4.45 -16.67
CA GLY A 471 13.76 -5.65 -17.46
C GLY A 471 14.61 -6.84 -17.03
N GLN A 472 15.52 -6.67 -16.06
CA GLN A 472 16.37 -7.74 -15.55
C GLN A 472 15.54 -8.80 -14.81
N GLN A 473 15.72 -10.08 -15.17
CA GLN A 473 15.18 -11.18 -14.38
C GLN A 473 15.85 -11.19 -13.00
N ARG A 474 15.03 -11.19 -11.94
CA ARG A 474 15.47 -11.17 -10.55
C ARG A 474 14.56 -12.02 -9.68
N LEU A 475 15.13 -12.68 -8.67
CA LEU A 475 14.35 -13.42 -7.68
C LEU A 475 13.59 -12.48 -6.76
N MET A 476 12.41 -12.90 -6.31
CA MET A 476 11.70 -12.18 -5.25
C MET A 476 12.49 -12.27 -3.94
N PRO A 477 12.85 -11.15 -3.29
CA PRO A 477 13.60 -11.18 -2.04
C PRO A 477 12.76 -11.75 -0.89
N GLU A 478 13.46 -12.20 0.15
CA GLU A 478 12.84 -12.69 1.37
C GLU A 478 12.39 -11.53 2.28
N GLY A 479 11.25 -11.71 2.96
CA GLY A 479 10.72 -10.72 3.89
C GLY A 479 9.80 -9.67 3.25
N LEU A 480 8.77 -9.26 4.01
CA LEU A 480 7.74 -8.31 3.54
C LEU A 480 8.34 -6.97 3.09
N TYR A 481 9.29 -6.41 3.84
CA TYR A 481 9.86 -5.10 3.54
C TYR A 481 10.66 -5.09 2.24
N ALA A 482 11.52 -6.09 2.03
CA ALA A 482 12.32 -6.18 0.81
C ALA A 482 11.43 -6.36 -0.44
N GLN A 483 10.38 -7.17 -0.34
CA GLN A 483 9.39 -7.34 -1.41
C GLN A 483 8.67 -6.02 -1.73
N ASP A 484 8.23 -5.30 -0.71
CA ASP A 484 7.55 -4.01 -0.86
C ASP A 484 8.50 -2.92 -1.39
N LYS A 485 9.78 -2.93 -0.98
CA LYS A 485 10.83 -2.06 -1.50
C LYS A 485 11.07 -2.28 -2.99
N VAL A 486 11.12 -3.53 -3.45
CA VAL A 486 11.25 -3.84 -4.89
C VAL A 486 10.08 -3.25 -5.68
N CYS A 487 8.84 -3.44 -5.20
CA CYS A 487 7.64 -2.92 -5.86
C CYS A 487 7.66 -1.38 -5.89
N ARG A 488 7.94 -0.73 -4.75
CA ARG A 488 8.04 0.74 -4.65
C ARG A 488 9.13 1.32 -5.54
N ASN A 489 10.32 0.70 -5.59
CA ASN A 489 11.41 1.17 -6.44
C ASN A 489 11.07 1.03 -7.93
N GLU A 490 10.42 -0.06 -8.33
CA GLU A 490 9.92 -0.22 -9.71
C GLU A 490 8.93 0.88 -10.07
N GLU A 491 7.94 1.16 -9.21
CA GLU A 491 6.97 2.25 -9.40
C GLU A 491 7.63 3.63 -9.46
N GLN A 492 8.64 3.90 -8.62
CA GLN A 492 9.37 5.18 -8.63
C GLN A 492 10.16 5.41 -9.93
N ILE A 493 10.82 4.36 -10.46
CA ILE A 493 11.54 4.46 -11.73
C ILE A 493 10.54 4.67 -12.87
N VAL A 494 9.41 3.94 -12.87
CA VAL A 494 8.34 4.13 -13.86
C VAL A 494 7.77 5.54 -13.81
N ALA A 495 7.54 6.12 -12.62
CA ALA A 495 7.07 7.49 -12.48
C ALA A 495 8.05 8.50 -13.11
N LYS A 496 9.35 8.36 -12.84
CA LYS A 496 10.39 9.20 -13.46
C LYS A 496 10.44 9.06 -14.98
N LEU A 497 10.20 7.87 -15.51
CA LEU A 497 10.14 7.62 -16.95
C LEU A 497 8.88 8.19 -17.61
N GLN A 498 7.78 8.33 -16.86
CA GLN A 498 6.56 8.98 -17.34
C GLN A 498 6.68 10.51 -17.39
N GLU A 499 7.61 11.10 -16.63
CA GLU A 499 7.93 12.54 -16.70
C GLU A 499 8.70 12.91 -17.97
N MET A 500 9.31 11.94 -18.66
CA MET A 500 10.07 12.18 -19.89
C MET A 500 9.15 12.26 -21.11
N GLU A 501 9.26 13.33 -21.89
CA GLU A 501 8.63 13.42 -23.21
C GLU A 501 9.42 12.59 -24.23
N LEU A 502 8.77 11.61 -24.86
CA LEU A 502 9.42 10.71 -25.81
C LEU A 502 9.52 11.35 -27.21
N ASP A 503 10.72 11.76 -27.58
CA ASP A 503 11.06 12.20 -28.94
C ASP A 503 11.47 11.03 -29.85
N ASP A 504 11.78 11.30 -31.13
CA ASP A 504 12.13 10.25 -32.08
C ASP A 504 13.36 9.42 -31.67
N ILE A 505 14.35 10.03 -31.00
CA ILE A 505 15.56 9.34 -30.53
C ILE A 505 15.21 8.41 -29.37
N LEU A 506 14.45 8.89 -28.39
CA LEU A 506 14.01 8.11 -27.25
C LEU A 506 13.06 6.99 -27.66
N VAL A 507 12.18 7.20 -28.64
CA VAL A 507 11.31 6.15 -29.20
C VAL A 507 12.14 5.06 -29.88
N GLN A 508 13.20 5.42 -30.63
CA GLN A 508 14.12 4.44 -31.23
C GLN A 508 14.84 3.62 -30.15
N THR A 509 15.35 4.27 -29.11
CA THR A 509 15.99 3.59 -27.97
C THR A 509 15.01 2.67 -27.25
N LEU A 510 13.79 3.13 -26.99
CA LEU A 510 12.71 2.34 -26.37
C LEU A 510 12.40 1.07 -27.18
N ARG A 511 12.26 1.20 -28.51
CA ARG A 511 12.01 0.07 -29.41
C ARG A 511 13.17 -0.92 -29.42
N LYS A 512 14.42 -0.41 -29.53
CA LYS A 512 15.64 -1.22 -29.49
C LYS A 512 15.71 -2.02 -28.18
N GLN A 513 15.51 -1.37 -27.03
CA GLN A 513 15.57 -2.04 -25.73
C GLN A 513 14.42 -3.04 -25.54
N ALA A 514 13.20 -2.73 -25.99
CA ALA A 514 12.08 -3.66 -25.91
C ALA A 514 12.34 -4.97 -26.70
N ILE A 515 12.97 -4.88 -27.87
CA ILE A 515 13.38 -6.06 -28.66
C ILE A 515 14.46 -6.85 -27.90
N LEU A 516 15.49 -6.19 -27.39
CA LEU A 516 16.55 -6.84 -26.62
C LEU A 516 16.03 -7.54 -25.36
N LEU A 517 15.02 -6.98 -24.68
CA LEU A 517 14.40 -7.61 -23.52
C LEU A 517 13.62 -8.87 -23.90
N LEU A 518 12.95 -8.89 -25.06
CA LEU A 518 12.26 -10.08 -25.56
C LEU A 518 13.26 -11.18 -25.97
N GLU A 519 14.40 -10.79 -26.53
CA GLU A 519 15.47 -11.69 -27.01
C GLU A 519 16.49 -12.05 -25.92
N GLY A 520 16.45 -11.41 -24.75
CA GLY A 520 17.44 -11.50 -23.68
C GLY A 520 17.53 -12.85 -22.94
N GLY A 521 16.82 -13.87 -23.40
CA GLY A 521 16.87 -15.23 -22.87
C GLY A 521 16.57 -15.30 -21.36
N PRO A 522 17.28 -16.15 -20.58
CA PRO A 522 17.01 -16.35 -19.14
C PRO A 522 17.43 -15.18 -18.25
N PHE A 523 18.01 -14.11 -18.81
CA PHE A 523 18.46 -12.95 -18.03
C PHE A 523 17.47 -11.79 -18.05
N SER A 524 16.47 -11.83 -18.94
CA SER A 524 15.39 -10.83 -18.98
C SER A 524 14.10 -11.39 -18.39
N GLY A 525 13.42 -10.59 -17.56
CA GLY A 525 12.08 -10.92 -17.05
C GLY A 525 11.02 -10.99 -18.16
N LEU A 526 11.32 -10.48 -19.35
CA LEU A 526 10.48 -10.56 -20.54
C LEU A 526 10.99 -11.57 -21.58
N GLY A 527 12.04 -12.33 -21.25
CA GLY A 527 12.61 -13.35 -22.13
C GLY A 527 11.67 -14.54 -22.38
N GLU A 528 12.04 -15.40 -23.33
CA GLU A 528 11.25 -16.58 -23.70
C GLU A 528 11.06 -17.55 -22.53
N VAL A 529 12.10 -17.74 -21.71
CA VAL A 529 12.09 -18.56 -20.50
C VAL A 529 12.32 -17.67 -19.27
N ILE A 530 11.59 -17.94 -18.17
CA ILE A 530 11.80 -17.24 -16.90
C ILE A 530 11.91 -18.21 -15.72
N HIS A 531 12.58 -17.79 -14.66
CA HIS A 531 12.65 -18.56 -13.41
C HIS A 531 11.30 -18.51 -12.68
N ARG A 532 10.89 -19.63 -12.06
CA ARG A 532 9.58 -19.77 -11.40
C ARG A 532 9.32 -18.72 -10.31
N GLU A 533 10.38 -18.36 -9.58
CA GLU A 533 10.34 -17.39 -8.48
C GLU A 533 10.83 -15.99 -8.90
N SER A 534 10.88 -15.72 -10.20
CA SER A 534 11.22 -14.38 -10.69
C SER A 534 10.11 -13.38 -10.34
N VAL A 535 10.51 -12.16 -9.97
CA VAL A 535 9.58 -11.03 -9.82
C VAL A 535 8.84 -10.81 -11.15
N PRO A 536 7.50 -10.76 -11.16
CA PRO A 536 6.72 -10.45 -12.37
C PRO A 536 6.81 -8.97 -12.74
N MET A 537 7.05 -8.67 -14.02
CA MET A 537 7.27 -7.29 -14.52
C MET A 537 5.98 -6.62 -15.00
N HIS A 538 4.85 -6.77 -14.28
CA HIS A 538 3.55 -6.26 -14.75
C HIS A 538 3.51 -4.73 -14.82
N THR A 539 4.02 -4.04 -13.80
CA THR A 539 4.06 -2.57 -13.73
C THR A 539 4.95 -2.01 -14.84
N PHE A 540 6.18 -2.52 -14.95
CA PHE A 540 7.09 -2.15 -16.02
C PHE A 540 6.53 -2.43 -17.43
N ALA A 541 5.91 -3.59 -17.65
CA ALA A 541 5.32 -3.94 -18.94
C ALA A 541 4.12 -3.07 -19.31
N LYS A 542 3.32 -2.62 -18.33
CA LYS A 542 2.23 -1.66 -18.57
C LYS A 542 2.76 -0.30 -19.05
N TYR A 543 3.85 0.19 -18.46
CA TYR A 543 4.54 1.38 -18.95
C TYR A 543 5.03 1.18 -20.39
N LEU A 544 5.78 0.10 -20.66
CA LEU A 544 6.29 -0.20 -22.00
C LEU A 544 5.17 -0.34 -23.03
N PHE A 545 4.08 -1.03 -22.68
CA PHE A 545 2.92 -1.19 -23.55
C PHE A 545 2.33 0.18 -23.91
N THR A 546 2.11 1.05 -22.92
CA THR A 546 1.49 2.37 -23.14
C THR A 546 2.42 3.30 -23.93
N ALA A 547 3.72 3.26 -23.65
CA ALA A 547 4.72 4.08 -24.33
C ALA A 547 4.95 3.63 -25.79
N LEU A 548 4.90 2.32 -26.08
CA LEU A 548 5.10 1.79 -27.43
C LEU A 548 3.84 1.81 -28.29
N LEU A 549 2.64 1.78 -27.70
CA LEU A 549 1.37 1.64 -28.42
C LEU A 549 1.18 2.65 -29.58
N PRO A 550 1.54 3.95 -29.45
CA PRO A 550 1.41 4.91 -30.55
C PRO A 550 2.41 4.70 -31.69
N HIS A 551 3.52 3.98 -31.45
CA HIS A 551 4.66 3.89 -32.38
C HIS A 551 4.83 2.50 -33.01
N ASP A 552 4.60 1.43 -32.25
CA ASP A 552 4.75 0.05 -32.68
C ASP A 552 3.77 -0.87 -31.94
N THR A 553 2.57 -1.01 -32.51
CA THR A 553 1.48 -1.79 -31.89
C THR A 553 1.83 -3.27 -31.75
N ASP A 554 2.46 -3.88 -32.74
CA ASP A 554 2.77 -5.32 -32.71
C ASP A 554 3.84 -5.65 -31.66
N LEU A 555 4.86 -4.79 -31.50
CA LEU A 555 5.85 -4.94 -30.44
C LEU A 555 5.21 -4.77 -29.05
N ALA A 556 4.33 -3.78 -28.89
CA ALA A 556 3.61 -3.57 -27.63
C ALA A 556 2.81 -4.82 -27.21
N TYR A 557 2.01 -5.40 -28.12
CA TYR A 557 1.24 -6.61 -27.82
C TYR A 557 2.11 -7.83 -27.53
N LYS A 558 3.20 -8.04 -28.28
CA LYS A 558 4.17 -9.11 -27.99
C LYS A 558 4.71 -9.00 -26.57
N LEU A 559 5.07 -7.78 -26.16
CA LEU A 559 5.61 -7.50 -24.83
C LEU A 559 4.58 -7.70 -23.72
N GLY A 560 3.38 -7.10 -23.88
CA GLY A 560 2.30 -7.24 -22.91
C GLY A 560 1.90 -8.71 -22.69
N LEU A 561 1.72 -9.48 -23.78
CA LEU A 561 1.40 -10.91 -23.71
C LEU A 561 2.50 -11.72 -23.02
N ARG A 562 3.77 -11.33 -23.17
CA ARG A 562 4.92 -11.97 -22.53
C ARG A 562 5.00 -11.68 -21.03
N ALA A 563 4.66 -10.45 -20.64
CA ALA A 563 4.66 -10.02 -19.24
C ALA A 563 3.48 -10.55 -18.42
N MET A 564 2.40 -11.00 -19.07
CA MET A 564 1.22 -11.56 -18.39
C MET A 564 1.50 -12.84 -17.60
N ARG A 565 2.63 -13.51 -17.81
CA ARG A 565 3.00 -14.78 -17.16
C ARG A 565 3.21 -14.59 -15.65
N LEU A 566 2.65 -15.50 -14.84
CA LEU A 566 2.82 -15.55 -13.39
C LEU A 566 3.18 -16.98 -12.93
N GLN A 567 4.41 -17.40 -13.24
CA GLN A 567 4.82 -18.80 -13.11
C GLN A 567 4.81 -19.36 -11.68
N VAL A 568 4.85 -18.51 -10.65
CA VAL A 568 4.79 -18.94 -9.26
C VAL A 568 3.49 -19.70 -8.94
N LEU A 569 2.38 -19.34 -9.61
CA LEU A 569 1.04 -19.93 -9.43
C LEU A 569 0.74 -21.06 -10.41
N GLU A 570 1.58 -21.30 -11.42
CA GLU A 570 1.39 -22.39 -12.37
C GLU A 570 1.61 -23.74 -11.64
N SER A 571 0.52 -24.48 -11.45
CA SER A 571 0.53 -25.76 -10.75
C SER A 571 1.30 -26.80 -11.57
N THR A 572 2.32 -27.42 -10.97
CA THR A 572 2.88 -28.67 -11.51
C THR A 572 1.76 -29.70 -11.50
N ALA A 573 1.13 -29.95 -12.65
CA ALA A 573 0.19 -31.04 -12.81
C ALA A 573 0.89 -32.33 -12.32
N PRO A 574 0.21 -33.20 -11.55
CA PRO A 574 0.78 -34.50 -11.21
C PRO A 574 0.99 -35.23 -12.52
N SER A 575 2.25 -35.60 -12.80
CA SER A 575 2.58 -36.59 -13.82
C SER A 575 1.67 -37.80 -13.60
N GLY A 576 0.87 -38.13 -14.61
CA GLY A 576 -0.12 -39.18 -14.54
C GLY A 576 0.54 -40.52 -14.24
N ASP A 577 0.31 -41.04 -13.04
CA ASP A 577 0.32 -42.47 -12.80
C ASP A 577 -0.88 -42.81 -11.94
N GLY A 578 -1.76 -43.66 -12.48
CA GLY A 578 -3.05 -44.00 -11.90
C GLY A 578 -2.88 -45.12 -10.88
N GLY A 579 -3.19 -44.85 -9.60
CA GLY A 579 -3.30 -45.92 -8.62
C GLY A 579 -3.50 -45.45 -7.17
N HIS A 580 -4.72 -45.63 -6.67
CA HIS A 580 -5.17 -45.74 -5.27
C HIS A 580 -5.51 -44.46 -4.46
N PRO A 581 -6.75 -44.41 -3.88
CA PRO A 581 -7.14 -43.38 -2.93
C PRO A 581 -6.83 -43.82 -1.50
N HIS A 582 -5.85 -43.19 -0.85
CA HIS A 582 -5.69 -43.28 0.60
C HIS A 582 -6.08 -41.96 1.25
N HIS A 583 -7.17 -42.01 2.04
CA HIS A 583 -7.50 -41.02 3.05
C HIS A 583 -6.36 -40.91 4.07
N GLY A 584 -5.59 -39.85 3.98
CA GLY A 584 -4.66 -39.38 5.00
C GLY A 584 -4.65 -37.86 4.95
N ILE A 585 -4.85 -37.23 6.11
CA ILE A 585 -4.76 -35.78 6.28
C ILE A 585 -3.36 -35.35 5.85
N SER A 586 -3.25 -34.81 4.64
CA SER A 586 -2.00 -34.30 4.09
C SER A 586 -1.71 -32.97 4.76
N ILE A 587 -0.83 -32.99 5.76
CA ILE A 587 -0.03 -31.84 6.15
C ILE A 587 0.82 -31.52 4.92
N VAL A 588 0.32 -30.63 4.06
CA VAL A 588 1.06 -30.11 2.90
C VAL A 588 2.24 -29.32 3.47
N PRO A 589 3.50 -29.71 3.20
CA PRO A 589 4.63 -28.84 3.51
C PRO A 589 4.45 -27.57 2.68
N SER A 590 4.60 -26.43 3.33
CA SER A 590 4.61 -25.06 2.83
C SER A 590 5.42 -24.86 1.53
N ARG A 591 4.95 -25.34 0.38
CA ARG A 591 5.66 -25.29 -0.93
C ARG A 591 5.26 -24.12 -1.82
N TYR A 592 4.81 -23.01 -1.25
CA TYR A 592 4.75 -21.74 -1.97
C TYR A 592 5.64 -20.73 -1.26
N PRO A 593 6.54 -20.03 -1.98
CA PRO A 593 7.30 -18.95 -1.39
C PRO A 593 6.32 -17.92 -0.83
N ARG A 594 6.56 -17.44 0.40
CA ARG A 594 5.67 -16.48 1.07
C ARG A 594 5.84 -15.10 0.42
N TRP A 595 5.14 -14.90 -0.69
CA TRP A 595 5.06 -13.61 -1.37
C TRP A 595 3.94 -12.78 -0.75
N PHE A 596 4.29 -11.90 0.17
CA PHE A 596 3.33 -11.04 0.87
C PHE A 596 2.73 -9.98 -0.06
N THR A 597 3.47 -9.60 -1.11
CA THR A 597 3.04 -8.64 -2.14
C THR A 597 2.24 -9.27 -3.28
N LEU A 598 1.90 -10.57 -3.21
CA LEU A 598 1.20 -11.28 -4.29
C LEU A 598 -0.10 -10.60 -4.71
N GLY A 599 -0.91 -10.12 -3.76
CA GLY A 599 -2.16 -9.41 -4.08
C GLY A 599 -1.94 -8.10 -4.85
N HIS A 600 -0.83 -7.39 -4.59
CA HIS A 600 -0.45 -6.21 -5.36
C HIS A 600 -0.03 -6.62 -6.79
N LEU A 601 0.80 -7.65 -6.93
CA LEU A 601 1.25 -8.15 -8.23
C LEU A 601 0.07 -8.63 -9.10
N GLU A 602 -0.87 -9.39 -8.53
CA GLU A 602 -2.09 -9.81 -9.24
C GLU A 602 -2.95 -8.61 -9.68
N SER A 603 -3.03 -7.54 -8.86
CA SER A 603 -3.70 -6.30 -9.25
C SER A 603 -3.01 -5.64 -10.45
N GLN A 604 -1.67 -5.58 -10.46
CA GLN A 604 -0.91 -5.02 -11.59
C GLN A 604 -1.06 -5.88 -12.86
N GLN A 605 -1.11 -7.21 -12.72
CA GLN A 605 -1.42 -8.13 -13.83
C GLN A 605 -2.79 -7.83 -14.44
N CYS A 606 -3.79 -7.59 -13.59
CA CYS A 606 -5.14 -7.22 -14.00
C CYS A 606 -5.15 -5.85 -14.71
N GLU A 607 -4.42 -4.85 -14.21
CA GLU A 607 -4.34 -3.54 -14.86
C GLU A 607 -3.67 -3.60 -16.23
N LEU A 608 -2.61 -4.39 -16.38
CA LEU A 608 -1.98 -4.64 -17.68
C LEU A 608 -2.97 -5.27 -18.67
N ALA A 609 -3.69 -6.31 -18.25
CA ALA A 609 -4.71 -6.96 -19.08
C ALA A 609 -5.83 -6.01 -19.49
N SER A 610 -6.33 -5.18 -18.57
CA SER A 610 -7.37 -4.18 -18.84
C SER A 610 -6.90 -3.14 -19.87
N THR A 611 -5.64 -2.69 -19.76
CA THR A 611 -5.00 -1.76 -20.71
C THR A 611 -4.92 -2.39 -22.10
N MET A 612 -4.51 -3.66 -22.20
CA MET A 612 -4.42 -4.40 -23.45
C MET A 612 -5.79 -4.64 -24.12
N LEU A 613 -6.83 -4.96 -23.33
CA LEU A 613 -8.20 -5.11 -23.80
C LEU A 613 -8.76 -3.79 -24.35
N THR A 614 -8.50 -2.69 -23.65
CA THR A 614 -8.92 -1.34 -24.07
C THR A 614 -8.28 -0.96 -25.40
N ALA A 615 -6.98 -1.20 -25.56
CA ALA A 615 -6.25 -0.92 -26.78
C ALA A 615 -6.62 -1.86 -27.95
N ALA A 616 -7.13 -3.06 -27.66
CA ALA A 616 -7.49 -4.05 -28.69
C ALA A 616 -8.90 -3.82 -29.25
N LYS A 617 -9.61 -2.79 -28.79
CA LYS A 617 -10.95 -2.45 -29.26
C LYS A 617 -10.98 -2.30 -30.78
N GLY A 618 -11.85 -3.06 -31.43
CA GLY A 618 -11.97 -3.09 -32.90
C GLY A 618 -11.05 -4.07 -33.63
N ASP A 619 -10.12 -4.76 -32.94
CA ASP A 619 -9.23 -5.77 -33.52
C ASP A 619 -9.54 -7.17 -32.95
N MET A 620 -10.28 -7.97 -33.72
CA MET A 620 -10.74 -9.30 -33.29
C MET A 620 -9.60 -10.28 -33.01
N LEU A 621 -8.50 -10.23 -33.78
CA LEU A 621 -7.38 -11.16 -33.60
C LEU A 621 -6.66 -10.85 -32.29
N ARG A 622 -6.37 -9.57 -32.04
CA ARG A 622 -5.72 -9.13 -30.81
C ARG A 622 -6.59 -9.41 -29.58
N LEU A 623 -7.89 -9.11 -29.64
CA LEU A 623 -8.82 -9.42 -28.55
C LEU A 623 -8.83 -10.91 -28.19
N ARG A 624 -8.82 -11.79 -29.19
CA ARG A 624 -8.76 -13.24 -28.97
C ARG A 624 -7.45 -13.66 -28.30
N THR A 625 -6.31 -13.16 -28.78
CA THR A 625 -5.01 -13.50 -28.18
C THR A 625 -4.89 -13.00 -26.73
N VAL A 626 -5.42 -11.81 -26.42
CA VAL A 626 -5.45 -11.27 -25.06
C VAL A 626 -6.37 -12.10 -24.16
N LEU A 627 -7.55 -12.50 -24.65
CA LEU A 627 -8.47 -13.37 -23.94
C LEU A 627 -7.81 -14.72 -23.60
N GLU A 628 -7.15 -15.36 -24.57
CA GLU A 628 -6.42 -16.62 -24.36
C GLU A 628 -5.30 -16.47 -23.31
N ALA A 629 -4.59 -15.34 -23.32
CA ALA A 629 -3.57 -15.05 -22.32
C ALA A 629 -4.14 -14.81 -20.91
N ILE A 630 -5.25 -14.08 -20.80
CA ILE A 630 -5.97 -13.87 -19.52
C ILE A 630 -6.43 -15.20 -18.95
N GLN A 631 -7.06 -16.05 -19.78
CA GLN A 631 -7.57 -17.36 -19.38
C GLN A 631 -6.46 -18.29 -18.87
N LYS A 632 -5.26 -18.17 -19.44
CA LYS A 632 -4.10 -18.99 -19.10
C LYS A 632 -3.38 -18.53 -17.83
N HIS A 633 -3.14 -17.22 -17.67
CA HIS A 633 -2.20 -16.71 -16.67
C HIS A 633 -2.84 -15.99 -15.48
N ILE A 634 -4.12 -15.60 -15.53
CA ILE A 634 -4.82 -15.02 -14.38
C ILE A 634 -5.59 -16.13 -13.68
N HIS A 635 -5.28 -16.36 -12.40
CA HIS A 635 -5.88 -17.45 -11.61
C HIS A 635 -6.92 -16.96 -10.59
N SER A 636 -6.98 -15.66 -10.32
CA SER A 636 -7.92 -15.08 -9.36
C SER A 636 -9.29 -14.81 -10.00
N SER A 637 -10.32 -15.54 -9.54
CA SER A 637 -11.70 -15.40 -10.04
C SER A 637 -12.29 -13.99 -9.84
N SER A 638 -11.87 -13.27 -8.80
CA SER A 638 -12.31 -11.88 -8.55
C SER A 638 -11.71 -10.89 -9.54
N LEU A 639 -10.45 -11.09 -9.94
CA LEU A 639 -9.78 -10.24 -10.92
C LEU A 639 -10.26 -10.52 -12.34
N ILE A 640 -10.50 -11.78 -12.70
CA ILE A 640 -11.15 -12.12 -13.99
C ILE A 640 -12.54 -11.48 -14.06
N PHE A 641 -13.30 -11.50 -12.96
CA PHE A 641 -14.61 -10.85 -12.91
C PHE A 641 -14.50 -9.33 -13.07
N LYS A 642 -13.53 -8.68 -12.42
CA LYS A 642 -13.24 -7.25 -12.62
C LYS A 642 -12.92 -6.94 -14.09
N LEU A 643 -12.07 -7.74 -14.73
CA LEU A 643 -11.75 -7.60 -16.16
C LEU A 643 -12.98 -7.76 -17.05
N ALA A 644 -13.86 -8.72 -16.74
CA ALA A 644 -15.11 -8.90 -17.46
C ALA A 644 -16.02 -7.67 -17.34
N GLN A 645 -16.07 -7.04 -16.16
CA GLN A 645 -16.83 -5.80 -15.93
C GLN A 645 -16.21 -4.60 -16.66
N ASP A 646 -14.88 -4.46 -16.64
CA ASP A 646 -14.17 -3.39 -17.35
C ASP A 646 -14.37 -3.52 -18.86
N ALA A 647 -14.21 -4.73 -19.42
CA ALA A 647 -14.46 -5.01 -20.84
C ALA A 647 -15.92 -4.69 -21.23
N PHE A 648 -16.90 -5.09 -20.41
CA PHE A 648 -18.30 -4.76 -20.63
C PHE A 648 -18.54 -3.25 -20.65
N LYS A 649 -17.99 -2.51 -19.69
CA LYS A 649 -18.11 -1.04 -19.60
C LYS A 649 -17.52 -0.35 -20.83
N ILE A 650 -16.38 -0.83 -21.35
CA ILE A 650 -15.74 -0.30 -22.56
C ILE A 650 -16.56 -0.64 -23.83
N ALA A 651 -17.25 -1.78 -23.81
CA ALA A 651 -18.07 -2.26 -24.91
C ALA A 651 -19.42 -1.55 -25.01
N THR A 652 -19.96 -1.01 -23.91
CA THR A 652 -21.25 -0.28 -23.87
C THR A 652 -21.09 1.22 -23.53
N PRO A 653 -20.46 2.03 -24.40
CA PRO A 653 -20.39 3.48 -24.21
C PRO A 653 -21.77 4.14 -24.33
N ALA A 654 -22.00 5.26 -23.64
CA ALA A 654 -23.30 5.95 -23.62
C ALA A 654 -23.73 6.52 -24.98
N ASP A 655 -22.76 6.93 -25.81
CA ASP A 655 -23.00 7.69 -27.04
C ASP A 655 -22.83 6.86 -28.34
N ASN A 656 -22.36 5.62 -28.25
CA ASN A 656 -22.04 4.77 -29.40
C ASN A 656 -22.72 3.39 -29.30
N PRO A 657 -23.00 2.71 -30.43
CA PRO A 657 -23.54 1.37 -30.40
C PRO A 657 -22.58 0.39 -29.70
N PRO A 658 -23.12 -0.67 -29.06
CA PRO A 658 -22.29 -1.61 -28.32
C PRO A 658 -21.35 -2.39 -29.24
N ASP A 659 -20.09 -2.53 -28.80
CA ASP A 659 -19.11 -3.36 -29.50
C ASP A 659 -19.34 -4.84 -29.18
N ILE A 660 -20.00 -5.54 -30.10
CA ILE A 660 -20.35 -6.96 -29.97
C ILE A 660 -19.11 -7.83 -29.78
N THR A 661 -17.97 -7.49 -30.37
CA THR A 661 -16.75 -8.31 -30.27
C THR A 661 -16.20 -8.28 -28.85
N LEU A 662 -16.14 -7.09 -28.23
CA LEU A 662 -15.69 -6.91 -26.86
C LEU A 662 -16.71 -7.42 -25.84
N LEU A 663 -18.01 -7.32 -26.13
CA LEU A 663 -19.07 -7.96 -25.34
C LEU A 663 -18.93 -9.48 -25.29
N ASN A 664 -18.56 -10.12 -26.41
CA ASN A 664 -18.29 -11.56 -26.43
C ASN A 664 -17.08 -11.93 -25.55
N VAL A 665 -16.03 -11.11 -25.56
CA VAL A 665 -14.87 -11.30 -24.65
C VAL A 665 -15.30 -11.17 -23.19
N ALA A 666 -16.08 -10.13 -22.86
CA ALA A 666 -16.62 -9.93 -21.51
C ALA A 666 -17.49 -11.13 -21.06
N LEU A 667 -18.29 -11.67 -21.98
CA LEU A 667 -19.12 -12.85 -21.73
C LEU A 667 -18.26 -14.09 -21.46
N GLU A 668 -17.26 -14.37 -22.29
CA GLU A 668 -16.36 -15.52 -22.12
C GLU A 668 -15.58 -15.48 -20.80
N LEU A 669 -15.07 -14.30 -20.41
CA LEU A 669 -14.45 -14.11 -19.09
C LEU A 669 -15.45 -14.37 -17.96
N GLY A 670 -16.68 -13.86 -18.08
CA GLY A 670 -17.76 -14.13 -17.13
C GLY A 670 -18.10 -15.61 -17.01
N LEU A 671 -18.14 -16.34 -18.12
CA LEU A 671 -18.36 -17.79 -18.15
C LEU A 671 -17.23 -18.56 -17.46
N GLN A 672 -15.97 -18.15 -17.66
CA GLN A 672 -14.83 -18.72 -16.93
C GLN A 672 -14.98 -18.55 -15.42
N VAL A 673 -15.35 -17.35 -14.95
CA VAL A 673 -15.60 -17.09 -13.52
C VAL A 673 -16.69 -18.01 -12.98
N MET A 674 -17.76 -18.26 -13.73
CA MET A 674 -18.83 -19.16 -13.30
C MET A 674 -18.33 -20.59 -13.11
N ARG A 675 -17.49 -21.10 -14.03
CA ARG A 675 -16.87 -22.42 -13.95
C ARG A 675 -15.94 -22.53 -12.74
N MET A 676 -15.11 -21.52 -12.49
CA MET A 676 -14.18 -21.50 -11.35
C MET A 676 -14.88 -21.42 -10.00
N THR A 677 -16.01 -20.74 -9.94
CA THR A 677 -16.73 -20.49 -8.67
C THR A 677 -17.84 -21.50 -8.38
N LEU A 678 -18.05 -22.51 -9.23
CA LEU A 678 -19.16 -23.47 -9.08
C LEU A 678 -19.00 -24.35 -7.84
N SER A 679 -17.76 -24.76 -7.51
CA SER A 679 -17.45 -25.63 -6.37
C SER A 679 -16.95 -24.87 -5.13
N THR A 680 -16.69 -23.56 -5.25
CA THR A 680 -16.13 -22.73 -4.17
C THR A 680 -17.19 -21.81 -3.57
N LEU A 681 -17.21 -21.72 -2.24
CA LEU A 681 -18.10 -20.83 -1.50
C LEU A 681 -17.70 -19.37 -1.75
N ASN A 682 -18.45 -18.67 -2.61
CA ASN A 682 -18.26 -17.25 -2.89
C ASN A 682 -19.54 -16.48 -2.54
N TRP A 683 -19.44 -15.58 -1.56
CA TRP A 683 -20.57 -14.80 -1.06
C TRP A 683 -21.17 -13.84 -2.12
N ARG A 684 -20.38 -13.43 -3.12
CA ARG A 684 -20.81 -12.58 -4.25
C ARG A 684 -21.36 -13.37 -5.45
N ARG A 685 -21.35 -14.70 -5.41
CA ARG A 685 -21.70 -15.53 -6.58
C ARG A 685 -23.07 -15.18 -7.19
N ARG A 686 -24.09 -14.94 -6.37
CA ARG A 686 -25.42 -14.54 -6.85
C ARG A 686 -25.42 -13.22 -7.64
N GLU A 687 -24.59 -12.26 -7.27
CA GLU A 687 -24.43 -11.00 -8.01
C GLU A 687 -23.71 -11.24 -9.34
N MET A 688 -22.67 -12.07 -9.35
CA MET A 688 -21.94 -12.44 -10.56
C MET A 688 -22.85 -13.16 -11.57
N VAL A 689 -23.73 -14.06 -11.10
CA VAL A 689 -24.73 -14.74 -11.95
C VAL A 689 -25.70 -13.73 -12.58
N ARG A 690 -26.23 -12.79 -11.80
CA ARG A 690 -27.13 -11.73 -12.33
C ARG A 690 -26.43 -10.86 -13.36
N TRP A 691 -25.17 -10.48 -13.08
CA TRP A 691 -24.37 -9.70 -14.00
C TRP A 691 -24.11 -10.46 -15.31
N LEU A 692 -23.79 -11.76 -15.25
CA LEU A 692 -23.57 -12.58 -16.45
C LEU A 692 -24.82 -12.64 -17.34
N VAL A 693 -26.01 -12.80 -16.76
CA VAL A 693 -27.27 -12.79 -17.52
C VAL A 693 -27.51 -11.43 -18.18
N THR A 694 -27.16 -10.34 -17.48
CA THR A 694 -27.23 -8.98 -18.03
C THR A 694 -26.29 -8.84 -19.22
N CYS A 695 -25.03 -9.28 -19.09
CA CYS A 695 -24.04 -9.29 -20.16
C CYS A 695 -24.52 -10.10 -21.38
N ALA A 696 -25.02 -11.31 -21.16
CA ALA A 696 -25.57 -12.16 -22.23
C ALA A 696 -26.79 -11.55 -22.92
N THR A 697 -27.59 -10.75 -22.21
CA THR A 697 -28.73 -10.02 -22.79
C THR A 697 -28.26 -8.92 -23.75
N GLU A 698 -27.15 -8.24 -23.46
CA GLU A 698 -26.57 -7.24 -24.37
C GLU A 698 -25.87 -7.89 -25.58
N VAL A 699 -25.33 -9.10 -25.44
CA VAL A 699 -24.73 -9.86 -26.55
C VAL A 699 -25.79 -10.34 -27.54
N GLY A 700 -26.91 -10.87 -27.04
CA GLY A 700 -28.07 -11.26 -27.86
C GLY A 700 -28.67 -12.64 -27.54
N LEU A 701 -29.73 -12.98 -28.27
CA LEU A 701 -30.53 -14.20 -28.05
C LEU A 701 -29.71 -15.50 -28.02
N ARG A 702 -28.76 -15.66 -28.96
CA ARG A 702 -27.93 -16.87 -29.07
C ARG A 702 -27.07 -17.12 -27.84
N ALA A 703 -26.55 -16.06 -27.21
CA ALA A 703 -25.77 -16.16 -25.99
C ALA A 703 -26.63 -16.65 -24.82
N LEU A 704 -27.85 -16.12 -24.68
CA LEU A 704 -28.79 -16.58 -23.65
C LEU A 704 -29.17 -18.06 -23.84
N VAL A 705 -29.49 -18.48 -25.06
CA VAL A 705 -29.82 -19.89 -25.35
C VAL A 705 -28.64 -20.81 -25.02
N SER A 706 -27.41 -20.43 -25.40
CA SER A 706 -26.20 -21.20 -25.08
C SER A 706 -25.98 -21.39 -23.58
N ILE A 707 -26.18 -20.32 -22.79
CA ILE A 707 -26.05 -20.35 -21.33
C ILE A 707 -27.12 -21.24 -20.69
N LEU A 708 -28.37 -21.18 -21.18
CA LEU A 708 -29.45 -22.05 -20.73
C LEU A 708 -29.16 -23.51 -21.07
N GLN A 709 -28.60 -23.82 -22.23
CA GLN A 709 -28.27 -25.20 -22.62
C GLN A 709 -27.07 -25.76 -21.83
N SER A 710 -26.10 -24.91 -21.48
CA SER A 710 -24.86 -25.30 -20.79
C SER A 710 -24.92 -25.16 -19.26
N TRP A 711 -26.12 -24.97 -18.69
CA TRP A 711 -26.33 -24.58 -17.29
C TRP A 711 -25.63 -25.50 -16.27
N TYR A 712 -25.54 -26.79 -16.57
CA TYR A 712 -24.97 -27.82 -15.69
C TYR A 712 -23.48 -27.62 -15.38
N THR A 713 -22.75 -26.87 -16.22
CA THR A 713 -21.32 -26.52 -16.00
C THR A 713 -21.12 -25.14 -15.39
N LEU A 714 -22.17 -24.32 -15.29
CA LEU A 714 -22.07 -22.90 -14.97
C LEU A 714 -22.76 -22.54 -13.65
N PHE A 715 -23.91 -23.14 -13.36
CA PHE A 715 -24.79 -22.74 -12.26
C PHE A 715 -25.19 -23.91 -11.37
N THR A 716 -25.51 -23.60 -10.12
CA THR A 716 -26.26 -24.54 -9.28
C THR A 716 -27.72 -24.60 -9.75
N PRO A 717 -28.45 -25.71 -9.50
CA PRO A 717 -29.86 -25.83 -9.92
C PRO A 717 -30.75 -24.67 -9.43
N THR A 718 -30.49 -24.17 -8.23
CA THR A 718 -31.23 -23.06 -7.62
C THR A 718 -30.91 -21.73 -8.30
N GLU A 719 -29.65 -21.45 -8.62
CA GLU A 719 -29.25 -20.26 -9.38
C GLU A 719 -29.84 -20.27 -10.80
N ALA A 720 -29.77 -21.42 -11.47
CA ALA A 720 -30.28 -21.60 -12.83
C ALA A 720 -31.79 -21.34 -12.91
N THR A 721 -32.57 -21.83 -11.94
CA THR A 721 -34.03 -21.66 -11.91
C THR A 721 -34.48 -20.29 -11.40
N SER A 722 -34.00 -19.88 -10.22
CA SER A 722 -34.51 -18.69 -9.54
C SER A 722 -33.94 -17.38 -10.06
N ILE A 723 -32.73 -17.39 -10.66
CA ILE A 723 -32.07 -16.19 -11.16
C ILE A 723 -32.06 -16.20 -12.69
N VAL A 724 -31.43 -17.20 -13.32
CA VAL A 724 -31.19 -17.21 -14.77
C VAL A 724 -32.50 -17.33 -15.54
N ALA A 725 -33.26 -18.40 -15.35
CA ALA A 725 -34.51 -18.62 -16.08
C ALA A 725 -35.56 -17.53 -15.78
N ALA A 726 -35.69 -17.11 -14.52
CA ALA A 726 -36.61 -16.03 -14.13
C ALA A 726 -36.27 -14.69 -14.79
N THR A 727 -34.98 -14.33 -14.87
CA THR A 727 -34.54 -13.09 -15.51
C THR A 727 -34.73 -13.15 -17.02
N VAL A 728 -34.38 -14.28 -17.64
CA VAL A 728 -34.56 -14.49 -19.08
C VAL A 728 -36.03 -14.39 -19.50
N MET A 729 -36.95 -14.93 -18.69
CA MET A 729 -38.38 -14.88 -18.96
C MET A 729 -39.06 -13.55 -18.58
N SER A 730 -38.30 -12.59 -18.03
CA SER A 730 -38.84 -11.30 -17.60
C SER A 730 -39.23 -10.39 -18.78
N HIS A 731 -40.20 -9.50 -18.54
CA HIS A 731 -40.64 -8.54 -19.56
C HIS A 731 -39.53 -7.57 -19.99
N ASN A 732 -38.61 -7.22 -19.08
CA ASN A 732 -37.48 -6.34 -19.35
C ASN A 732 -36.53 -6.91 -20.41
N THR A 733 -36.21 -8.20 -20.30
CA THR A 733 -35.32 -8.89 -21.25
C THR A 733 -35.91 -8.91 -22.66
N ILE A 734 -37.22 -9.14 -22.76
CA ILE A 734 -37.93 -9.16 -24.04
C ILE A 734 -37.92 -7.77 -24.71
N LEU A 735 -38.11 -6.70 -23.92
CA LEU A 735 -38.06 -5.33 -24.42
C LEU A 735 -36.65 -4.94 -24.88
N ARG A 736 -35.61 -5.29 -24.10
CA ARG A 736 -34.22 -4.97 -24.47
C ARG A 736 -33.76 -5.65 -25.76
N LEU A 737 -34.13 -6.92 -25.95
CA LEU A 737 -33.74 -7.70 -27.13
C LEU A 737 -34.64 -7.47 -28.35
N SER A 738 -35.78 -6.76 -28.20
CA SER A 738 -36.76 -6.55 -29.27
C SER A 738 -37.14 -7.84 -30.01
N LEU A 739 -37.39 -8.92 -29.26
CA LEU A 739 -37.60 -10.26 -29.82
C LEU A 739 -38.94 -10.41 -30.54
N ASP A 740 -38.90 -11.09 -31.68
CA ASP A 740 -40.10 -11.56 -32.37
C ASP A 740 -40.80 -12.68 -31.59
N TYR A 741 -42.09 -12.90 -31.85
CA TYR A 741 -42.88 -13.96 -31.22
C TYR A 741 -42.22 -15.36 -31.28
N PRO A 742 -41.71 -15.87 -32.44
CA PRO A 742 -41.04 -17.17 -32.48
C PRO A 742 -39.76 -17.24 -31.63
N GLN A 743 -38.96 -16.18 -31.62
CA GLN A 743 -37.73 -16.10 -30.82
C GLN A 743 -38.02 -16.09 -29.32
N ARG A 744 -39.10 -15.41 -28.93
CA ARG A 744 -39.60 -15.41 -27.56
C ARG A 744 -40.03 -16.79 -27.10
N GLU A 745 -40.72 -17.54 -27.96
CA GLU A 745 -41.18 -18.89 -27.65
C GLU A 745 -40.03 -19.89 -27.57
N GLU A 746 -39.03 -19.78 -28.45
CA GLU A 746 -37.78 -20.57 -28.40
C GLU A 746 -37.06 -20.39 -27.05
N LEU A 747 -36.88 -19.13 -26.62
CA LEU A 747 -36.22 -18.79 -25.36
C LEU A 747 -37.03 -19.28 -24.15
N ALA A 748 -38.35 -19.11 -24.18
CA ALA A 748 -39.24 -19.60 -23.13
C ALA A 748 -39.27 -21.14 -23.07
N SER A 749 -39.16 -21.82 -24.20
CA SER A 749 -39.05 -23.28 -24.27
C SER A 749 -37.75 -23.76 -23.59
N CYS A 750 -36.61 -23.16 -23.95
CA CYS A 750 -35.32 -23.48 -23.32
C CYS A 750 -35.32 -23.24 -21.80
N ALA A 751 -35.89 -22.12 -21.35
CA ALA A 751 -35.99 -21.80 -19.93
C ALA A 751 -36.88 -22.79 -19.16
N ARG A 752 -38.01 -23.24 -19.74
CA ARG A 752 -38.87 -24.29 -19.17
C ARG A 752 -38.14 -25.62 -19.07
N THR A 753 -37.47 -26.05 -20.15
CA THR A 753 -36.69 -27.30 -20.14
C THR A 753 -35.61 -27.29 -19.07
N LEU A 754 -34.85 -26.19 -18.95
CA LEU A 754 -33.87 -26.01 -17.88
C LEU A 754 -34.55 -26.12 -16.50
N ALA A 755 -35.68 -25.45 -16.31
CA ALA A 755 -36.36 -25.43 -15.02
C ALA A 755 -36.84 -26.83 -14.58
N LEU A 756 -37.36 -27.62 -15.53
CA LEU A 756 -37.74 -29.01 -15.30
C LEU A 756 -36.51 -29.87 -14.93
N GLN A 757 -35.40 -29.75 -15.67
CA GLN A 757 -34.17 -30.49 -15.37
C GLN A 757 -33.60 -30.15 -13.99
N CYS A 758 -33.62 -28.86 -13.60
CA CYS A 758 -33.21 -28.43 -12.26
C CYS A 758 -34.14 -28.98 -11.16
N ALA A 759 -35.45 -28.98 -11.40
CA ALA A 759 -36.43 -29.54 -10.48
C ALA A 759 -36.28 -31.06 -10.32
N MET A 760 -35.85 -31.79 -11.35
CA MET A 760 -35.53 -33.22 -11.21
C MET A 760 -34.28 -33.46 -10.36
N LYS A 761 -33.27 -32.58 -10.44
CA LYS A 761 -31.99 -32.74 -9.73
C LYS A 761 -32.06 -32.28 -8.27
N ASP A 762 -32.74 -31.17 -7.99
CA ASP A 762 -32.98 -30.66 -6.64
C ASP A 762 -34.44 -30.19 -6.50
N PRO A 763 -35.37 -31.14 -6.30
CA PRO A 763 -36.79 -30.82 -6.21
C PRO A 763 -37.11 -29.88 -5.05
N GLN A 764 -36.39 -29.97 -3.93
CA GLN A 764 -36.72 -29.24 -2.71
C GLN A 764 -36.60 -27.73 -2.87
N ASN A 765 -35.60 -27.26 -3.61
CA ASN A 765 -35.36 -25.83 -3.79
C ASN A 765 -35.85 -25.29 -5.14
N CYS A 766 -36.00 -26.14 -6.17
CA CYS A 766 -36.29 -25.69 -7.54
C CYS A 766 -37.76 -25.86 -7.96
N ALA A 767 -38.53 -26.72 -7.29
CA ALA A 767 -39.91 -27.07 -7.69
C ALA A 767 -40.85 -25.87 -7.85
N LEU A 768 -40.90 -24.97 -6.86
CA LEU A 768 -41.80 -23.81 -6.89
C LEU A 768 -41.44 -22.85 -8.05
N SER A 769 -40.15 -22.62 -8.26
CA SER A 769 -39.65 -21.80 -9.36
C SER A 769 -40.01 -22.43 -10.71
N ALA A 770 -39.83 -23.75 -10.87
CA ALA A 770 -40.18 -24.45 -12.10
C ALA A 770 -41.67 -24.39 -12.41
N LEU A 771 -42.53 -24.57 -11.41
CA LEU A 771 -43.99 -24.43 -11.54
C LEU A 771 -44.42 -23.02 -11.94
N THR A 772 -43.73 -21.99 -11.44
CA THR A 772 -44.00 -20.59 -11.79
C THR A 772 -43.60 -20.28 -13.24
N LEU A 773 -42.42 -20.77 -13.66
CA LEU A 773 -41.92 -20.55 -15.02
C LEU A 773 -42.75 -21.30 -16.08
N CYS A 774 -43.29 -22.46 -15.73
CA CYS A 774 -44.08 -23.29 -16.65
C CYS A 774 -45.57 -22.93 -16.69
N GLU A 775 -46.05 -21.95 -15.92
CA GLU A 775 -47.50 -21.66 -15.75
C GLU A 775 -48.28 -21.46 -17.06
N LYS A 776 -47.63 -20.90 -18.09
CA LYS A 776 -48.26 -20.60 -19.38
C LYS A 776 -48.36 -21.80 -20.33
N ASP A 777 -47.68 -22.90 -20.00
CA ASP A 777 -47.65 -24.10 -20.83
C ASP A 777 -48.13 -25.31 -20.06
N HIS A 778 -49.28 -25.82 -20.48
CA HIS A 778 -49.94 -26.93 -19.83
C HIS A 778 -49.05 -28.17 -19.73
N ILE A 779 -48.28 -28.52 -20.77
CA ILE A 779 -47.50 -29.76 -20.78
C ILE A 779 -46.32 -29.66 -19.81
N ALA A 780 -45.57 -28.56 -19.86
CA ALA A 780 -44.47 -28.30 -18.95
C ALA A 780 -44.94 -28.16 -17.50
N PHE A 781 -46.11 -27.53 -17.27
CA PHE A 781 -46.69 -27.38 -15.93
C PHE A 781 -47.10 -28.72 -15.32
N GLU A 782 -47.76 -29.60 -16.09
CA GLU A 782 -48.08 -30.96 -15.62
C GLU A 782 -46.82 -31.76 -15.29
N THR A 783 -45.79 -31.65 -16.13
CA THR A 783 -44.52 -32.33 -15.91
C THR A 783 -43.84 -31.84 -14.62
N ALA A 784 -43.80 -30.53 -14.41
CA ALA A 784 -43.27 -29.92 -13.18
C ALA A 784 -44.07 -30.39 -11.95
N TYR A 785 -45.41 -30.43 -12.04
CA TYR A 785 -46.27 -30.92 -10.95
C TYR A 785 -45.99 -32.39 -10.63
N GLN A 786 -45.82 -33.24 -11.65
CA GLN A 786 -45.50 -34.65 -11.45
C GLN A 786 -44.14 -34.84 -10.76
N ILE A 787 -43.11 -34.06 -11.14
CA ILE A 787 -41.80 -34.07 -10.46
C ILE A 787 -41.97 -33.75 -8.96
N VAL A 788 -42.82 -32.79 -8.60
CA VAL A 788 -43.09 -32.47 -7.19
C VAL A 788 -43.75 -33.65 -6.47
N ILE A 789 -44.73 -34.31 -7.10
CA ILE A 789 -45.41 -35.47 -6.50
C ILE A 789 -44.44 -36.63 -6.29
N ASP A 790 -43.59 -36.91 -7.28
CA ASP A 790 -42.60 -37.98 -7.19
C ASP A 790 -41.57 -37.66 -6.08
N ALA A 791 -41.07 -36.42 -6.03
CA ALA A 791 -40.14 -35.97 -5.01
C ALA A 791 -40.74 -35.88 -3.59
N ALA A 792 -42.05 -35.62 -3.50
CA ALA A 792 -42.78 -35.65 -2.25
C ALA A 792 -42.76 -37.05 -1.61
N SER A 793 -42.61 -38.11 -2.41
CA SER A 793 -42.52 -39.49 -1.89
C SER A 793 -41.12 -39.89 -1.41
N THR A 794 -40.07 -39.22 -1.91
CA THR A 794 -38.66 -39.63 -1.72
C THR A 794 -37.88 -38.81 -0.69
N GLY A 795 -38.44 -37.69 -0.18
CA GLY A 795 -37.80 -36.97 0.94
C GLY A 795 -37.98 -35.44 1.00
N MET A 796 -38.88 -34.82 0.24
CA MET A 796 -39.13 -33.37 0.37
C MET A 796 -39.65 -32.99 1.77
N THR A 797 -39.19 -31.86 2.31
CA THR A 797 -39.65 -31.38 3.63
C THR A 797 -41.10 -30.92 3.59
N TYR A 798 -41.84 -31.17 4.68
CA TYR A 798 -43.24 -30.79 4.79
C TYR A 798 -43.46 -29.28 4.56
N SER A 799 -42.53 -28.42 4.99
CA SER A 799 -42.61 -26.96 4.84
C SER A 799 -42.61 -26.51 3.38
N GLN A 800 -41.79 -27.15 2.53
CA GLN A 800 -41.73 -26.84 1.10
C GLN A 800 -42.98 -27.36 0.39
N LEU A 801 -43.46 -28.56 0.75
CA LEU A 801 -44.70 -29.11 0.20
C LEU A 801 -45.92 -28.24 0.51
N PHE A 802 -46.04 -27.72 1.74
CA PHE A 802 -47.11 -26.79 2.09
C PHE A 802 -47.02 -25.46 1.34
N THR A 803 -45.80 -24.95 1.12
CA THR A 803 -45.59 -23.73 0.32
C THR A 803 -46.04 -23.92 -1.13
N ILE A 804 -45.68 -25.05 -1.75
CA ILE A 804 -46.10 -25.40 -3.12
C ILE A 804 -47.61 -25.66 -3.17
N ALA A 805 -48.19 -26.32 -2.15
CA ALA A 805 -49.63 -26.57 -2.08
C ALA A 805 -50.43 -25.25 -2.00
N ARG A 806 -49.98 -24.28 -1.20
CA ARG A 806 -50.58 -22.93 -1.15
C ARG A 806 -50.48 -22.20 -2.48
N TYR A 807 -49.33 -22.31 -3.14
CA TYR A 807 -49.16 -21.77 -4.49
C TYR A 807 -50.20 -22.35 -5.46
N MET A 808 -50.43 -23.67 -5.43
CA MET A 808 -51.44 -24.35 -6.26
C MET A 808 -52.88 -23.87 -5.97
N GLU A 809 -53.22 -23.67 -4.69
CA GLU A 809 -54.53 -23.15 -4.30
C GLU A 809 -54.75 -21.73 -4.83
N HIS A 810 -53.76 -20.84 -4.65
CA HIS A 810 -53.83 -19.46 -5.12
C HIS A 810 -53.97 -19.34 -6.65
N ARG A 811 -53.46 -20.31 -7.40
CA ARG A 811 -53.59 -20.37 -8.86
C ARG A 811 -54.88 -21.06 -9.34
N GLY A 812 -55.76 -21.48 -8.44
CA GLY A 812 -57.06 -22.04 -8.77
C GLY A 812 -57.09 -23.57 -8.95
N TYR A 813 -56.10 -24.30 -8.44
CA TYR A 813 -56.03 -25.77 -8.50
C TYR A 813 -56.18 -26.43 -7.12
N PRO A 814 -57.35 -26.32 -6.45
CA PRO A 814 -57.49 -26.72 -5.05
C PRO A 814 -57.39 -28.25 -4.84
N LEU A 815 -57.84 -29.08 -5.80
CA LEU A 815 -57.67 -30.54 -5.73
C LEU A 815 -56.19 -30.98 -5.79
N ARG A 816 -55.38 -30.26 -6.57
CA ARG A 816 -53.92 -30.52 -6.68
C ARG A 816 -53.18 -30.06 -5.43
N ALA A 817 -53.58 -28.91 -4.89
CA ALA A 817 -53.12 -28.41 -3.61
C ALA A 817 -53.41 -29.41 -2.48
N PHE A 818 -54.62 -29.96 -2.44
CA PHE A 818 -55.02 -30.96 -1.43
C PHE A 818 -54.17 -32.24 -1.50
N LYS A 819 -53.87 -32.74 -2.70
CA LYS A 819 -52.99 -33.90 -2.87
C LYS A 819 -51.59 -33.66 -2.29
N LEU A 820 -51.00 -32.49 -2.57
CA LEU A 820 -49.69 -32.10 -2.02
C LEU A 820 -49.73 -31.87 -0.50
N ALA A 821 -50.77 -31.22 0.00
CA ALA A 821 -50.98 -31.01 1.43
C ALA A 821 -51.12 -32.35 2.18
N SER A 822 -51.84 -33.31 1.59
CA SER A 822 -51.97 -34.66 2.16
C SER A 822 -50.62 -35.38 2.24
N LEU A 823 -49.78 -35.27 1.21
CA LEU A 823 -48.41 -35.80 1.24
C LEU A 823 -47.55 -35.09 2.29
N ALA A 824 -47.63 -33.75 2.39
CA ALA A 824 -46.94 -32.98 3.42
C ALA A 824 -47.30 -33.44 4.85
N MET A 825 -48.59 -33.73 5.09
CA MET A 825 -49.09 -34.26 6.36
C MET A 825 -48.48 -35.62 6.72
N THR A 826 -48.09 -36.44 5.75
CA THR A 826 -47.43 -37.73 6.04
C THR A 826 -46.00 -37.57 6.54
N HIS A 827 -45.33 -36.46 6.20
CA HIS A 827 -43.95 -36.14 6.57
C HIS A 827 -43.86 -35.26 7.83
N LEU A 828 -45.00 -34.77 8.33
CA LEU A 828 -45.08 -33.93 9.52
C LEU A 828 -45.23 -34.79 10.78
N ASN A 829 -44.49 -34.44 11.83
CA ASN A 829 -44.70 -34.98 13.17
C ASN A 829 -44.62 -33.85 14.21
N LEU A 830 -45.77 -33.49 14.78
CA LEU A 830 -45.93 -32.53 15.85
C LEU A 830 -46.05 -33.27 17.18
N ALA A 831 -45.05 -33.08 18.04
CA ALA A 831 -45.02 -33.68 19.37
C ALA A 831 -46.03 -33.01 20.33
N TYR A 832 -46.33 -33.67 21.45
CA TYR A 832 -47.34 -33.24 22.42
C TYR A 832 -47.05 -31.88 23.09
N ASN A 833 -45.80 -31.42 23.09
CA ASN A 833 -45.32 -30.20 23.74
C ASN A 833 -45.06 -29.02 22.78
N GLN A 834 -45.44 -29.13 21.50
CA GLN A 834 -45.16 -28.13 20.47
C GLN A 834 -46.42 -27.35 20.08
N ASP A 835 -46.96 -26.55 21.00
CA ASP A 835 -48.19 -25.76 20.82
C ASP A 835 -48.00 -24.42 20.06
N THR A 836 -46.75 -24.05 19.77
CA THR A 836 -46.36 -22.82 19.04
C THR A 836 -45.61 -23.10 17.73
N HIS A 837 -45.59 -24.35 17.27
CA HIS A 837 -44.83 -24.74 16.08
C HIS A 837 -45.40 -24.11 14.80
N PRO A 838 -44.55 -23.57 13.89
CA PRO A 838 -45.01 -22.85 12.69
C PRO A 838 -45.90 -23.71 11.77
N ALA A 839 -45.65 -25.02 11.70
CA ALA A 839 -46.46 -25.96 10.92
C ALA A 839 -47.93 -26.07 11.36
N ILE A 840 -48.29 -25.60 12.58
CA ILE A 840 -49.68 -25.62 13.05
C ILE A 840 -50.59 -24.83 12.09
N ASN A 841 -50.13 -23.67 11.61
CA ASN A 841 -50.87 -22.87 10.64
C ASN A 841 -51.05 -23.61 9.30
N ASP A 842 -50.05 -24.40 8.91
CA ASP A 842 -50.11 -25.19 7.68
C ASP A 842 -51.10 -26.36 7.80
N VAL A 843 -51.14 -27.03 8.96
CA VAL A 843 -52.13 -28.08 9.25
C VAL A 843 -53.54 -27.51 9.30
N LEU A 844 -53.74 -26.38 10.00
CA LEU A 844 -55.04 -25.71 10.09
C LEU A 844 -55.54 -25.28 8.69
N TRP A 845 -54.64 -24.74 7.87
CA TRP A 845 -54.93 -24.41 6.48
C TRP A 845 -55.29 -25.66 5.65
N ALA A 846 -54.54 -26.75 5.76
CA ALA A 846 -54.82 -27.99 5.03
C ALA A 846 -56.18 -28.59 5.40
N CYS A 847 -56.56 -28.56 6.68
CA CYS A 847 -57.88 -28.96 7.14
C CYS A 847 -58.98 -28.05 6.60
N ALA A 848 -58.76 -26.74 6.55
CA ALA A 848 -59.71 -25.78 5.97
C ALA A 848 -59.91 -25.99 4.47
N LEU A 849 -58.82 -26.18 3.71
CA LEU A 849 -58.85 -26.53 2.29
C LEU A 849 -59.65 -27.82 2.05
N SER A 850 -59.35 -28.87 2.81
CA SER A 850 -60.05 -30.16 2.72
C SER A 850 -61.55 -30.02 2.99
N HIS A 851 -61.91 -29.22 3.98
CA HIS A 851 -63.29 -28.94 4.32
C HIS A 851 -64.02 -28.13 3.23
N SER A 852 -63.32 -27.22 2.53
CA SER A 852 -63.87 -26.47 1.40
C SER A 852 -64.11 -27.32 0.15
N LEU A 853 -63.30 -28.37 -0.06
CA LEU A 853 -63.40 -29.27 -1.22
C LEU A 853 -64.55 -30.28 -1.08
N GLY A 854 -64.80 -30.79 0.12
CA GLY A 854 -65.88 -31.73 0.35
C GLY A 854 -65.67 -32.67 1.55
N LYS A 855 -66.70 -33.49 1.80
CA LYS A 855 -66.68 -34.47 2.90
C LYS A 855 -65.71 -35.62 2.65
N ASN A 856 -65.44 -35.97 1.39
CA ASN A 856 -64.59 -37.10 1.02
C ASN A 856 -63.11 -36.77 1.26
N GLU A 857 -62.70 -35.55 0.91
CA GLU A 857 -61.36 -35.00 1.08
C GLU A 857 -61.05 -34.77 2.56
N LEU A 858 -62.04 -34.26 3.31
CA LEU A 858 -61.95 -34.17 4.77
C LEU A 858 -61.81 -35.56 5.42
N ALA A 859 -62.53 -36.57 4.94
CA ALA A 859 -62.41 -37.95 5.44
C ALA A 859 -61.04 -38.57 5.15
N ALA A 860 -60.37 -38.16 4.06
CA ALA A 860 -59.03 -38.64 3.71
C ALA A 860 -57.91 -37.98 4.53
N ILE A 861 -58.03 -36.70 4.91
CA ILE A 861 -56.96 -35.99 5.65
C ILE A 861 -56.99 -36.25 7.16
N ILE A 862 -58.17 -36.52 7.75
CA ILE A 862 -58.31 -36.72 9.20
C ILE A 862 -57.42 -37.84 9.76
N PRO A 863 -57.33 -39.03 9.15
CA PRO A 863 -56.41 -40.07 9.60
C PRO A 863 -54.94 -39.62 9.61
N LEU A 864 -54.54 -38.78 8.65
CA LEU A 864 -53.18 -38.23 8.56
C LEU A 864 -52.92 -37.20 9.66
N VAL A 865 -53.89 -36.34 9.97
CA VAL A 865 -53.81 -35.39 11.09
C VAL A 865 -53.65 -36.12 12.42
N VAL A 866 -54.45 -37.17 12.65
CA VAL A 866 -54.39 -37.98 13.88
C VAL A 866 -53.02 -38.66 14.04
N LYS A 867 -52.41 -39.10 12.94
CA LYS A 867 -51.07 -39.72 12.96
C LYS A 867 -49.94 -38.72 13.15
N SER A 868 -50.08 -37.49 12.62
CA SER A 868 -49.02 -36.49 12.57
C SER A 868 -49.04 -35.52 13.75
N VAL A 869 -50.19 -35.27 14.37
CA VAL A 869 -50.36 -34.28 15.43
C VAL A 869 -50.72 -34.95 16.74
N HIS A 870 -49.85 -34.80 17.74
CA HIS A 870 -50.04 -35.35 19.08
C HIS A 870 -50.35 -34.26 20.12
N CYS A 871 -50.33 -32.98 19.73
CA CYS A 871 -50.63 -31.87 20.61
C CYS A 871 -52.15 -31.72 20.81
N ALA A 872 -52.61 -31.91 22.05
CA ALA A 872 -54.03 -31.95 22.38
C ALA A 872 -54.80 -30.66 22.08
N THR A 873 -54.19 -29.49 22.32
CA THR A 873 -54.80 -28.18 22.07
C THR A 873 -54.96 -27.90 20.58
N VAL A 874 -53.98 -28.32 19.76
CA VAL A 874 -54.02 -28.18 18.30
C VAL A 874 -55.10 -29.09 17.70
N LEU A 875 -55.17 -30.35 18.13
CA LEU A 875 -56.21 -31.28 17.70
C LEU A 875 -57.62 -30.78 18.08
N SER A 876 -57.77 -30.21 19.28
CA SER A 876 -59.03 -29.61 19.76
C SER A 876 -59.45 -28.40 18.92
N ASP A 877 -58.51 -27.52 18.54
CA ASP A 877 -58.79 -26.40 17.63
C ASP A 877 -59.19 -26.89 16.23
N ILE A 878 -58.47 -27.88 15.67
CA ILE A 878 -58.84 -28.50 14.38
C ILE A 878 -60.25 -29.08 14.44
N LEU A 879 -60.58 -29.86 15.49
CA LEU A 879 -61.89 -30.45 15.69
C LEU A 879 -62.99 -29.38 15.76
N ARG A 880 -62.76 -28.30 16.50
CA ARG A 880 -63.70 -27.17 16.59
C ARG A 880 -63.91 -26.51 15.23
N ARG A 881 -62.85 -26.28 14.46
CA ARG A 881 -62.97 -25.68 13.11
C ARG A 881 -63.67 -26.59 12.11
N CYS A 882 -63.49 -27.90 12.21
CA CYS A 882 -64.17 -28.88 11.34
C CYS A 882 -65.65 -29.11 11.69
N THR A 883 -66.10 -28.71 12.89
CA THR A 883 -67.53 -28.76 13.29
C THR A 883 -68.30 -27.51 12.88
N MET A 884 -67.61 -26.40 12.62
CA MET A 884 -68.19 -25.16 12.10
C MET A 884 -68.30 -25.17 10.56
N THR A 885 -69.24 -24.42 9.98
CA THR A 885 -69.46 -24.33 8.52
C THR A 885 -68.22 -23.82 7.78
N ALA A 886 -67.87 -24.43 6.63
CA ALA A 886 -66.65 -24.14 5.88
C ALA A 886 -66.51 -22.64 5.51
N PRO A 887 -65.32 -22.02 5.69
CA PRO A 887 -65.06 -20.67 5.18
C PRO A 887 -65.11 -20.67 3.64
N GLY A 888 -65.93 -19.80 3.04
CA GLY A 888 -65.96 -19.58 1.58
C GLY A 888 -67.21 -20.06 0.82
N LEU A 889 -68.15 -20.76 1.45
CA LEU A 889 -69.41 -21.18 0.79
C LEU A 889 -70.53 -20.11 0.81
N ALA A 890 -70.28 -18.92 1.34
CA ALA A 890 -71.24 -17.82 1.35
C ALA A 890 -71.22 -17.03 0.02
N GLY A 891 -71.65 -17.63 -1.10
CA GLY A 891 -71.60 -16.92 -2.38
C GLY A 891 -72.27 -17.52 -3.62
N ILE A 892 -72.96 -18.66 -3.55
CA ILE A 892 -73.72 -19.18 -4.70
C ILE A 892 -75.23 -19.06 -4.42
N PRO A 893 -75.97 -18.14 -5.08
CA PRO A 893 -77.41 -18.05 -4.91
C PRO A 893 -78.08 -19.18 -5.69
N GLY A 894 -78.63 -20.17 -4.98
CA GLY A 894 -79.46 -21.21 -5.63
C GLY A 894 -79.67 -22.53 -4.88
N ARG A 895 -78.87 -22.86 -3.85
CA ARG A 895 -79.12 -24.04 -3.01
C ARG A 895 -79.48 -23.65 -1.58
N ARG A 896 -80.77 -23.67 -1.25
CA ARG A 896 -81.23 -23.76 0.13
C ARG A 896 -80.86 -25.14 0.68
N ASN A 897 -79.68 -25.25 1.30
CA ASN A 897 -79.38 -26.36 2.19
C ASN A 897 -79.09 -25.81 3.58
N SER A 898 -79.99 -26.15 4.51
CA SER A 898 -79.89 -25.90 5.95
C SER A 898 -78.51 -26.27 6.49
N GLY A 899 -77.91 -25.35 7.25
CA GLY A 899 -76.66 -25.54 7.97
C GLY A 899 -76.77 -26.62 9.04
N LYS A 900 -76.65 -27.89 8.63
CA LYS A 900 -76.42 -29.00 9.55
C LYS A 900 -74.94 -29.02 9.91
N LEU A 901 -74.61 -28.60 11.14
CA LEU A 901 -73.31 -28.88 11.76
C LEU A 901 -72.97 -30.37 11.58
N MET A 902 -71.73 -30.66 11.24
CA MET A 902 -71.25 -32.04 11.19
C MET A 902 -71.28 -32.62 12.61
N SER A 903 -72.02 -33.71 12.80
CA SER A 903 -72.10 -34.40 14.10
C SER A 903 -70.74 -35.06 14.39
N THR A 904 -70.18 -34.76 15.56
CA THR A 904 -68.93 -35.34 16.10
C THR A 904 -69.01 -36.85 16.29
N ASP A 905 -70.22 -37.41 16.34
CA ASP A 905 -70.49 -38.84 16.51
C ASP A 905 -70.47 -39.64 15.20
N LYS A 906 -70.27 -38.99 14.05
CA LYS A 906 -70.21 -39.65 12.74
C LYS A 906 -68.81 -39.55 12.12
N ALA A 907 -68.41 -40.59 11.38
CA ALA A 907 -67.18 -40.56 10.59
C ALA A 907 -67.23 -39.39 9.58
N PRO A 908 -66.14 -38.64 9.38
CA PRO A 908 -64.77 -38.88 9.87
C PRO A 908 -64.41 -38.19 11.22
N LEU A 909 -65.27 -37.32 11.77
CA LEU A 909 -64.96 -36.50 12.96
C LEU A 909 -64.84 -37.30 14.26
N ARG A 910 -65.52 -38.46 14.35
CA ARG A 910 -65.42 -39.33 15.51
C ARG A 910 -63.99 -39.78 15.79
N GLN A 911 -63.24 -40.13 14.76
CA GLN A 911 -61.84 -40.54 14.88
C GLN A 911 -60.95 -39.41 15.40
N LEU A 912 -61.19 -38.17 14.95
CA LEU A 912 -60.47 -36.99 15.42
C LEU A 912 -60.81 -36.68 16.88
N LEU A 913 -62.08 -36.82 17.28
CA LEU A 913 -62.53 -36.64 18.66
C LEU A 913 -61.85 -37.64 19.61
N ASP A 914 -61.87 -38.93 19.26
CA ASP A 914 -61.26 -39.99 20.08
C ASP A 914 -59.73 -39.79 20.20
N ALA A 915 -59.07 -39.38 19.11
CA ALA A 915 -57.64 -39.02 19.12
C ALA A 915 -57.34 -37.78 19.98
N THR A 916 -58.20 -36.76 19.93
CA THR A 916 -58.04 -35.53 20.73
C THR A 916 -58.18 -35.84 22.23
N ILE A 917 -59.18 -36.66 22.59
CA ILE A 917 -59.37 -37.18 23.96
C ILE A 917 -58.11 -37.93 24.43
N SER A 918 -57.61 -38.85 23.60
CA SER A 918 -56.39 -39.62 23.90
C SER A 918 -55.15 -38.74 24.06
N ALA A 919 -55.01 -37.70 23.23
CA ALA A 919 -53.92 -36.73 23.31
C ALA A 919 -53.98 -35.90 24.60
N TYR A 920 -55.17 -35.48 25.04
CA TYR A 920 -55.35 -34.80 26.33
C TYR A 920 -54.93 -35.70 27.50
N ILE A 921 -55.31 -36.99 27.48
CA ILE A 921 -54.91 -37.96 28.50
C ILE A 921 -53.39 -38.10 28.56
N ASN A 922 -52.75 -38.39 27.42
CA ASN A 922 -51.30 -38.59 27.33
C ASN A 922 -50.51 -37.32 27.74
N THR A 923 -50.94 -36.15 27.27
CA THR A 923 -50.31 -34.86 27.60
C THR A 923 -50.46 -34.55 29.10
N THR A 924 -51.59 -34.90 29.70
CA THR A 924 -51.82 -34.72 31.14
C THR A 924 -50.85 -35.57 31.96
N HIS A 925 -50.71 -36.85 31.65
CA HIS A 925 -49.76 -37.74 32.32
C HIS A 925 -48.32 -37.25 32.17
N SER A 926 -47.92 -36.79 30.98
CA SER A 926 -46.59 -36.24 30.72
C SER A 926 -46.32 -34.92 31.47
N ARG A 927 -47.26 -33.96 31.47
CA ARG A 927 -47.11 -32.71 32.24
C ARG A 927 -47.05 -33.01 33.74
N LEU A 928 -47.81 -33.99 34.22
CA LEU A 928 -47.86 -34.36 35.64
C LEU A 928 -46.61 -35.04 36.17
N THR A 929 -45.73 -35.63 35.37
CA THR A 929 -44.48 -36.20 35.89
C THR A 929 -43.58 -35.12 36.47
N HIS A 930 -43.34 -34.03 35.74
CA HIS A 930 -42.37 -32.97 36.10
C HIS A 930 -43.01 -31.62 36.53
N ILE A 931 -44.33 -31.54 36.73
CA ILE A 931 -45.00 -30.29 37.12
C ILE A 931 -44.50 -29.72 38.48
N SER A 932 -44.24 -28.41 38.49
CA SER A 932 -43.87 -27.64 39.69
C SER A 932 -45.05 -26.80 40.22
N PRO A 933 -45.05 -26.38 41.51
CA PRO A 933 -46.17 -25.65 42.11
C PRO A 933 -46.58 -24.34 41.42
N ARG A 934 -45.65 -23.70 40.69
CA ARG A 934 -45.92 -22.45 39.95
C ARG A 934 -46.84 -22.67 38.75
N HIS A 935 -46.84 -23.86 38.16
CA HIS A 935 -47.63 -24.19 36.97
C HIS A 935 -48.98 -24.87 37.28
N TYR A 936 -49.37 -24.94 38.57
CA TYR A 936 -50.64 -25.57 38.96
C TYR A 936 -51.85 -24.83 38.37
N GLY A 937 -51.83 -23.49 38.34
CA GLY A 937 -52.94 -22.71 37.75
C GLY A 937 -53.16 -23.02 36.26
N GLU A 938 -52.09 -22.96 35.47
CA GLU A 938 -52.11 -23.27 34.03
C GLU A 938 -52.53 -24.72 33.74
N PHE A 939 -52.11 -25.67 34.58
CA PHE A 939 -52.48 -27.06 34.44
C PHE A 939 -53.97 -27.31 34.72
N ILE A 940 -54.54 -26.63 35.71
CA ILE A 940 -55.98 -26.71 35.98
C ILE A 940 -56.77 -26.09 34.82
N GLU A 941 -56.31 -24.99 34.23
CA GLU A 941 -56.92 -24.41 33.03
C GLU A 941 -56.83 -25.37 31.82
N PHE A 942 -55.70 -26.05 31.65
CA PHE A 942 -55.53 -27.09 30.63
C PHE A 942 -56.56 -28.23 30.80
N LEU A 943 -56.79 -28.70 32.04
CA LEU A 943 -57.83 -29.69 32.33
C LEU A 943 -59.26 -29.16 32.10
N SER A 944 -59.50 -27.85 32.29
CA SER A 944 -60.79 -27.23 31.94
C SER A 944 -61.06 -27.33 30.44
N LYS A 945 -60.04 -27.05 29.61
CA LYS A 945 -60.12 -27.19 28.14
C LYS A 945 -60.27 -28.66 27.71
N ALA A 946 -59.62 -29.58 28.42
CA ALA A 946 -59.82 -31.02 28.22
C ALA A 946 -61.27 -31.43 28.49
N ARG A 947 -61.86 -30.97 29.60
CA ARG A 947 -63.28 -31.24 29.96
C ARG A 947 -64.23 -30.79 28.85
N GLU A 948 -64.05 -29.58 28.32
CA GLU A 948 -64.86 -29.06 27.21
C GLU A 948 -64.79 -29.97 25.98
N THR A 949 -63.63 -30.52 25.67
CA THR A 949 -63.44 -31.43 24.53
C THR A 949 -64.09 -32.81 24.78
N PHE A 950 -63.97 -33.35 26.00
CA PHE A 950 -64.60 -34.62 26.35
C PHE A 950 -66.13 -34.54 26.20
N LEU A 951 -66.74 -33.43 26.61
CA LEU A 951 -68.20 -33.22 26.52
C LEU A 951 -68.74 -33.22 25.08
N LEU A 952 -67.89 -33.14 24.06
CA LEU A 952 -68.29 -33.28 22.64
C LEU A 952 -68.60 -34.74 22.23
N ALA A 953 -68.26 -35.73 23.07
CA ALA A 953 -68.60 -37.14 22.90
C ALA A 953 -69.86 -37.49 23.71
N GLN A 954 -70.73 -38.36 23.16
CA GLN A 954 -71.97 -38.81 23.82
C GLN A 954 -71.76 -39.36 25.25
N ASP A 955 -70.67 -40.11 25.50
CA ASP A 955 -70.30 -40.66 26.81
C ASP A 955 -69.17 -39.87 27.52
N GLY A 956 -68.84 -38.68 27.03
CA GLY A 956 -67.66 -37.94 27.45
C GLY A 956 -67.62 -37.53 28.91
N HIS A 957 -68.79 -37.27 29.51
CA HIS A 957 -68.92 -36.92 30.93
C HIS A 957 -68.50 -38.08 31.85
N ILE A 958 -68.80 -39.33 31.46
CA ILE A 958 -68.40 -40.54 32.19
C ILE A 958 -66.90 -40.79 32.01
N GLN A 959 -66.40 -40.66 30.78
CA GLN A 959 -64.97 -40.85 30.49
C GLN A 959 -64.08 -39.83 31.21
N PHE A 960 -64.51 -38.56 31.30
CA PHE A 960 -63.76 -37.53 32.02
C PHE A 960 -63.75 -37.77 33.53
N ALA A 961 -64.88 -38.19 34.12
CA ALA A 961 -64.96 -38.53 35.54
C ALA A 961 -64.00 -39.68 35.90
N GLN A 962 -64.00 -40.75 35.11
CA GLN A 962 -63.08 -41.88 35.26
C GLN A 962 -61.61 -41.45 35.10
N PHE A 963 -61.31 -40.58 34.14
CA PHE A 963 -59.97 -40.03 33.93
C PHE A 963 -59.49 -39.22 35.14
N ILE A 964 -60.30 -38.32 35.68
CA ILE A 964 -59.98 -37.53 36.87
C ILE A 964 -59.74 -38.42 38.10
N ASP A 965 -60.55 -39.46 38.29
CA ASP A 965 -60.35 -40.41 39.40
C ASP A 965 -59.08 -41.24 39.24
N ASN A 966 -58.71 -41.61 38.01
CA ASN A 966 -57.44 -42.27 37.72
C ASN A 966 -56.24 -41.34 38.02
N LEU A 967 -56.30 -40.07 37.64
CA LEU A 967 -55.26 -39.08 37.98
C LEU A 967 -55.07 -38.93 39.49
N LYS A 968 -56.17 -38.89 40.27
CA LYS A 968 -56.12 -38.85 41.74
C LYS A 968 -55.47 -40.11 42.31
N GLN A 969 -55.64 -41.26 41.68
CA GLN A 969 -55.07 -42.53 42.14
C GLN A 969 -53.58 -42.68 41.84
N ILE A 970 -53.14 -42.31 40.63
CA ILE A 970 -51.74 -42.47 40.19
C ILE A 970 -50.83 -41.41 40.83
N TYR A 971 -51.29 -40.16 41.01
CA TYR A 971 -50.45 -39.04 41.46
C TYR A 971 -50.76 -38.57 42.90
N LYS A 972 -51.17 -39.49 43.79
CA LYS A 972 -51.50 -39.21 45.22
C LYS A 972 -50.42 -38.42 45.98
N GLY A 973 -49.15 -38.51 45.56
CA GLY A 973 -48.03 -37.78 46.16
C GLY A 973 -48.09 -36.25 45.98
N LYS A 974 -48.82 -35.72 44.97
CA LYS A 974 -48.92 -34.29 44.68
C LYS A 974 -50.14 -33.63 45.37
N LYS A 975 -50.18 -33.67 46.71
CA LYS A 975 -51.35 -33.30 47.55
C LYS A 975 -51.98 -31.94 47.22
N LYS A 976 -51.17 -30.87 47.08
CA LYS A 976 -51.68 -29.51 46.81
C LYS A 976 -52.33 -29.37 45.43
N LEU A 977 -51.80 -30.06 44.40
CA LEU A 977 -52.40 -30.06 43.06
C LEU A 977 -53.70 -30.87 43.03
N MET A 978 -53.73 -32.04 43.69
CA MET A 978 -54.93 -32.89 43.73
C MET A 978 -56.08 -32.24 44.50
N MET A 979 -55.78 -31.38 45.49
CA MET A 979 -56.78 -30.54 46.15
C MET A 979 -57.45 -29.57 45.15
N LEU A 980 -56.65 -28.87 44.33
CA LEU A 980 -57.16 -27.96 43.30
C LEU A 980 -57.96 -28.68 42.19
N VAL A 981 -57.51 -29.88 41.78
CA VAL A 981 -58.27 -30.72 40.82
C VAL A 981 -59.61 -31.13 41.41
N ARG A 982 -59.65 -31.49 42.71
CA ARG A 982 -60.89 -31.84 43.41
C ARG A 982 -61.83 -30.65 43.51
N GLU A 983 -61.33 -29.48 43.89
CA GLU A 983 -62.14 -28.25 44.02
C GLU A 983 -62.80 -27.83 42.70
N ARG A 984 -62.13 -28.03 41.55
CA ARG A 984 -62.64 -27.57 40.25
C ARG A 984 -63.43 -28.61 39.45
N PHE A 985 -63.16 -29.91 39.63
CA PHE A 985 -63.71 -30.98 38.76
C PHE A 985 -64.33 -32.16 39.51
N GLY A 986 -64.35 -32.14 40.85
CA GLY A 986 -64.76 -33.26 41.70
C GLY A 986 -65.88 -32.91 42.66
#